data_AF-A0A965YRI7-F1
#
_entry.id   AF-A0A965YRI7-F1
#
_cell.length_a   1.000
_cell.length_b   1.000
_cell.length_c   1.000
_cell.angle_alpha   90.00
_cell.angle_beta   90.00
_cell.angle_gamma   90.00
#
_symmetry.space_group_name_H-M   'P 1'
#
loop_
_entity.id
_entity.type
_entity.pdbx_description
1 polymer ?
#
loop_
_entity_poly.entity_id
_entity_poly.type
_entity_poly.pdbx_seq_one_letter_code
_entity_poly.pdbx_strand_id
1 'polypeptide(L)'
;MKFFDKDIDAAIFDMDGTMFDTERLRFKMLKQSSLELFGQEMSDELLFDSLGVSAVTGEKLAKDVYGEEFSYKEIRAHADDLERQYVREHGVPVKEGLYNLLERLKKNQVLIALATSSRHEIAMEYVIRAKVLRYFDILVCGDEVEKGKPNPEIFQKAAAELCCDPEKCLIIEDSTNGLKAAIGAGGIPIYIKDIKDVDEDVLPGVYRSYTRMIDFRDDLVPFTKQLSSPDIFETFPQNTDYEVAGIHGFGAIGGGYLAQIFSHGDGYTRPHKLIGATRNPMIIQLVNSLGKYRVKYESIAYFQNIENIEVIDIMDDDQVIDMYEQSHIIGLSLPEKVIPSQSMVIAKALMNRYRKQKDKLTILVVMNKINASRYVKKHVEKALATIVEKEEAKAIIESAYFVETVVNRMVSATPEENIAGNIKNDIDILYHNVTEYYDDLHNMLEVFNQSDKVPKPRSKKAKIGVEQAKVVSVSSSINVAAQFIKDIDEINVTLFSAEPDMPLYASDISPDLVRFRQIVVMKDIKSMQEIKNKLSNGTHAIIAWYSWLLGYDTIGQGMGDLAVEKVAKKIMKQEIRTALIAENPELKSYIDSFISNFIKRCRVSFKDKCTRVGRDPLRKLQNGERVIGAISLVQKHGKEAPTLEFGVACAILYSLKSVNVKDSEAARIRELYEENNDIGDVLTYSGPYNKSTYKGLDAEKDADLIARIKKQFLLLQEKFSDIE
;
A
#
# COMPACT_ATOMS: atom_id res chain seq x y z
N MET A 1 -9.64 -24.12 9.73
CA MET A 1 -8.63 -23.10 10.15
C MET A 1 -8.48 -23.16 11.67
N LYS A 2 -7.33 -22.84 12.28
CA LYS A 2 -7.25 -22.71 13.75
C LYS A 2 -7.32 -21.25 14.17
N PHE A 3 -8.18 -20.89 15.11
CA PHE A 3 -8.24 -19.57 15.72
C PHE A 3 -8.01 -19.70 17.23
N PHE A 4 -6.83 -19.25 17.69
CA PHE A 4 -6.31 -19.57 19.02
C PHE A 4 -6.37 -21.09 19.32
N ASP A 5 -7.11 -21.50 20.35
CA ASP A 5 -7.29 -22.90 20.76
C ASP A 5 -8.45 -23.62 20.07
N LYS A 6 -9.16 -22.97 19.13
CA LYS A 6 -10.35 -23.52 18.46
C LYS A 6 -10.07 -23.92 17.00
N ASP A 7 -10.61 -25.07 16.60
CA ASP A 7 -10.71 -25.47 15.20
C ASP A 7 -12.00 -24.88 14.59
N ILE A 8 -11.86 -24.13 13.51
CA ILE A 8 -12.93 -23.37 12.87
C ILE A 8 -13.18 -23.92 11.46
N ASP A 9 -14.41 -24.40 11.24
CA ASP A 9 -14.90 -24.90 9.95
C ASP A 9 -15.86 -23.90 9.29
N ALA A 10 -16.60 -23.12 10.08
CA ALA A 10 -17.51 -22.10 9.58
C ALA A 10 -17.50 -20.79 10.39
N ALA A 11 -17.95 -19.71 9.75
CA ALA A 11 -18.24 -18.43 10.37
C ALA A 11 -19.66 -17.99 10.00
N ILE A 12 -20.50 -17.75 11.01
CA ILE A 12 -21.88 -17.36 10.87
C ILE A 12 -22.00 -15.92 11.34
N PHE A 13 -22.40 -15.03 10.44
CA PHE A 13 -22.53 -13.61 10.71
C PHE A 13 -23.98 -13.22 10.91
N ASP A 14 -24.26 -12.42 11.93
CA ASP A 14 -25.44 -11.56 11.90
C ASP A 14 -25.23 -10.35 10.96
N MET A 15 -26.34 -9.72 10.58
CA MET A 15 -26.36 -8.64 9.62
C MET A 15 -26.40 -7.25 10.26
N ASP A 16 -27.44 -6.97 11.05
CA ASP A 16 -27.84 -5.63 11.48
C ASP A 16 -27.13 -5.28 12.79
N GLY A 17 -26.32 -4.22 12.80
CA GLY A 17 -25.47 -3.93 13.96
C GLY A 17 -24.20 -4.80 14.03
N THR A 18 -24.10 -5.87 13.23
CA THR A 18 -22.88 -6.67 13.08
C THR A 18 -22.11 -6.35 11.79
N MET A 19 -22.61 -6.75 10.62
CA MET A 19 -21.93 -6.50 9.34
C MET A 19 -22.15 -5.07 8.83
N PHE A 20 -23.35 -4.55 9.06
CA PHE A 20 -23.78 -3.26 8.56
C PHE A 20 -24.17 -2.35 9.73
N ASP A 21 -23.79 -1.08 9.65
CA ASP A 21 -24.13 -0.03 10.62
C ASP A 21 -25.56 0.51 10.35
N THR A 22 -26.51 -0.43 10.19
CA THR A 22 -27.91 -0.17 9.84
C THR A 22 -28.70 0.41 11.01
N GLU A 23 -28.33 0.09 12.25
CA GLU A 23 -28.99 0.66 13.44
C GLU A 23 -28.76 2.18 13.57
N ARG A 24 -27.56 2.68 13.26
CA ARG A 24 -27.31 4.13 13.23
C ARG A 24 -28.04 4.82 12.10
N LEU A 25 -28.08 4.18 10.93
CA LEU A 25 -28.88 4.66 9.80
C LEU A 25 -30.35 4.73 10.20
N ARG A 26 -30.86 3.68 10.86
CA ARG A 26 -32.23 3.59 11.34
C ARG A 26 -32.59 4.70 12.31
N PHE A 27 -31.73 4.97 13.29
CA PHE A 27 -31.89 6.08 14.23
C PHE A 27 -32.00 7.42 13.50
N LYS A 28 -31.11 7.66 12.54
CA LYS A 28 -31.14 8.87 11.71
C LYS A 28 -32.45 9.01 10.94
N MET A 29 -32.94 7.93 10.31
CA MET A 29 -34.18 7.95 9.54
C MET A 29 -35.42 8.10 10.43
N LEU A 30 -35.44 7.49 11.63
CA LEU A 30 -36.53 7.68 12.59
C LEU A 30 -36.59 9.11 13.14
N LYS A 31 -35.45 9.73 13.44
CA LYS A 31 -35.38 11.14 13.83
C LYS A 31 -35.90 12.05 12.72
N GLN A 32 -35.40 11.85 11.50
CA GLN A 32 -35.83 12.61 10.34
C GLN A 32 -37.34 12.44 10.08
N SER A 33 -37.83 11.20 10.11
CA SER A 33 -39.25 10.93 9.89
C SER A 33 -40.15 11.53 10.97
N SER A 34 -39.72 11.48 12.24
CA SER A 34 -40.45 12.10 13.35
C SER A 34 -40.50 13.62 13.18
N LEU A 35 -39.38 14.23 12.78
CA LEU A 35 -39.32 15.66 12.52
C LEU A 35 -40.24 16.09 11.37
N GLU A 36 -40.25 15.32 10.27
CA GLU A 36 -41.06 15.63 9.09
C GLU A 36 -42.56 15.45 9.31
N LEU A 37 -42.99 14.41 10.04
CA LEU A 37 -44.40 14.10 10.25
C LEU A 37 -44.99 14.74 11.50
N PHE A 38 -44.18 14.93 12.54
CA PHE A 38 -44.64 15.36 13.87
C PHE A 38 -44.01 16.68 14.32
N GLY A 39 -43.07 17.25 13.56
CA GLY A 39 -42.43 18.54 13.87
C GLY A 39 -41.39 18.48 14.99
N GLN A 40 -41.09 17.28 15.52
CA GLN A 40 -40.11 17.06 16.57
C GLN A 40 -39.32 15.77 16.32
N GLU A 41 -38.01 15.81 16.54
CA GLU A 41 -37.16 14.62 16.49
C GLU A 41 -37.48 13.66 17.64
N MET A 42 -37.40 12.36 17.34
CA MET A 42 -37.46 11.30 18.34
C MET A 42 -36.22 11.38 19.26
N SER A 43 -36.41 11.23 20.57
CA SER A 43 -35.35 11.34 21.55
C SER A 43 -34.38 10.16 21.44
N ASP A 44 -33.10 10.41 21.72
CA ASP A 44 -32.10 9.35 21.77
C ASP A 44 -32.48 8.28 22.78
N GLU A 45 -32.97 8.67 23.97
CA GLU A 45 -33.41 7.75 25.02
C GLU A 45 -34.47 6.76 24.54
N LEU A 46 -35.51 7.23 23.83
CA LEU A 46 -36.53 6.35 23.26
C LEU A 46 -35.95 5.42 22.18
N LEU A 47 -35.06 5.94 21.33
CA LEU A 47 -34.41 5.13 20.30
C LEU A 47 -33.55 4.02 20.92
N PHE A 48 -32.77 4.33 21.95
CA PHE A 48 -31.97 3.37 22.71
C PHE A 48 -32.84 2.30 23.41
N ASP A 49 -33.96 2.70 24.02
CA ASP A 49 -34.90 1.79 24.66
C ASP A 49 -35.69 0.93 23.65
N SER A 50 -35.81 1.42 22.42
CA SER A 50 -36.47 0.70 21.32
C SER A 50 -35.56 -0.30 20.60
N LEU A 51 -34.26 -0.35 20.91
CA LEU A 51 -33.32 -1.31 20.30
C LEU A 51 -33.65 -2.75 20.71
N GLY A 52 -33.79 -3.63 19.73
CA GLY A 52 -33.98 -5.07 19.94
C GLY A 52 -35.34 -5.49 20.51
N VAL A 53 -36.30 -4.56 20.64
CA VAL A 53 -37.68 -4.87 21.08
C VAL A 53 -38.66 -4.90 19.89
N SER A 54 -39.82 -5.54 20.08
CA SER A 54 -40.83 -5.64 19.03
C SER A 54 -41.42 -4.27 18.65
N ALA A 55 -41.90 -4.11 17.41
CA ALA A 55 -42.56 -2.89 16.96
C ALA A 55 -43.74 -2.46 17.86
N VAL A 56 -44.45 -3.44 18.44
CA VAL A 56 -45.55 -3.20 19.40
C VAL A 56 -45.03 -2.62 20.71
N THR A 57 -43.89 -3.11 21.19
CA THR A 57 -43.25 -2.59 22.41
C THR A 57 -42.70 -1.20 22.18
N GLY A 58 -42.04 -0.97 21.03
CA GLY A 58 -41.55 0.35 20.62
C GLY A 58 -42.67 1.38 20.48
N GLU A 59 -43.83 0.98 19.91
CA GLU A 59 -45.00 1.87 19.83
C GLU A 59 -45.51 2.25 21.22
N LYS A 60 -45.55 1.31 22.16
CA LYS A 60 -45.96 1.59 23.54
C LYS A 60 -44.98 2.57 24.21
N LEU A 61 -43.68 2.33 24.12
CA LEU A 61 -42.66 3.23 24.66
C LEU A 61 -42.78 4.63 24.06
N ALA A 62 -43.02 4.73 22.75
CA ALA A 62 -43.17 6.00 22.08
C ALA A 62 -44.41 6.76 22.54
N LYS A 63 -45.53 6.07 22.75
CA LYS A 63 -46.77 6.65 23.29
C LYS A 63 -46.64 7.05 24.75
N ASP A 64 -45.88 6.29 25.55
CA ASP A 64 -45.61 6.64 26.95
C ASP A 64 -44.80 7.96 27.05
N VAL A 65 -43.94 8.26 26.06
CA VAL A 65 -43.11 9.48 26.02
C VAL A 65 -43.82 10.67 25.34
N TYR A 66 -44.46 10.44 24.20
CA TYR A 66 -45.00 11.50 23.33
C TYR A 66 -46.53 11.62 23.34
N GLY A 67 -47.23 10.72 24.04
CA GLY A 67 -48.69 10.65 24.13
C GLY A 67 -49.33 9.75 23.05
N GLU A 68 -50.62 9.45 23.24
CA GLU A 68 -51.39 8.54 22.38
C GLU A 68 -51.52 9.00 20.92
N GLU A 69 -51.46 10.31 20.69
CA GLU A 69 -51.53 10.92 19.34
C GLU A 69 -50.21 10.77 18.56
N PHE A 70 -49.15 10.23 19.17
CA PHE A 70 -47.89 10.00 18.48
C PHE A 70 -48.01 8.83 17.49
N SER A 71 -48.01 9.16 16.20
CA SER A 71 -48.17 8.20 15.11
C SER A 71 -46.88 7.42 14.83
N TYR A 72 -46.41 6.66 15.81
CA TYR A 72 -45.17 5.87 15.72
C TYR A 72 -45.17 4.94 14.51
N LYS A 73 -46.32 4.38 14.15
CA LYS A 73 -46.47 3.49 12.99
C LYS A 73 -46.21 4.20 11.67
N GLU A 74 -46.73 5.41 11.49
CA GLU A 74 -46.50 6.21 10.27
C GLU A 74 -45.05 6.69 10.21
N ILE A 75 -44.49 7.13 11.34
CA ILE A 75 -43.07 7.49 11.46
C ILE A 75 -42.17 6.31 11.09
N ARG A 76 -42.49 5.12 11.58
CA ARG A 76 -41.72 3.91 11.26
C ARG A 76 -41.80 3.58 9.76
N ALA A 77 -42.98 3.67 9.17
CA ALA A 77 -43.17 3.39 7.75
C ALA A 77 -42.43 4.39 6.85
N HIS A 78 -42.48 5.68 7.18
CA HIS A 78 -41.76 6.71 6.45
C HIS A 78 -40.24 6.60 6.65
N ALA A 79 -39.78 6.26 7.86
CA ALA A 79 -38.38 5.93 8.09
C ALA A 79 -37.91 4.72 7.26
N ASP A 80 -38.73 3.68 7.09
CA ASP A 80 -38.42 2.54 6.21
C ASP A 80 -38.24 2.99 4.73
N ASP A 81 -39.06 3.94 4.27
CA ASP A 81 -38.96 4.50 2.91
C ASP A 81 -37.69 5.32 2.73
N LEU A 82 -37.38 6.21 3.69
CA LEU A 82 -36.15 6.99 3.71
C LEU A 82 -34.89 6.12 3.75
N GLU A 83 -34.92 5.05 4.55
CA GLU A 83 -33.83 4.08 4.64
C GLU A 83 -33.60 3.34 3.32
N ARG A 84 -34.67 2.85 2.69
CA ARG A 84 -34.60 2.23 1.36
C ARG A 84 -34.07 3.20 0.31
N GLN A 85 -34.49 4.46 0.35
CA GLN A 85 -33.99 5.49 -0.55
C GLN A 85 -32.49 5.75 -0.31
N TYR A 86 -32.08 5.91 0.96
CA TYR A 86 -30.69 6.11 1.32
C TYR A 86 -29.81 4.97 0.81
N VAL A 87 -30.19 3.71 1.05
CA VAL A 87 -29.45 2.52 0.59
C VAL A 87 -29.40 2.42 -0.93
N ARG A 88 -30.45 2.88 -1.63
CA ARG A 88 -30.46 2.94 -3.11
C ARG A 88 -29.50 3.97 -3.66
N GLU A 89 -29.39 5.12 -3.02
CA GLU A 89 -28.59 6.25 -3.47
C GLU A 89 -27.12 6.15 -3.02
N HIS A 90 -26.86 5.67 -1.81
CA HIS A 90 -25.54 5.73 -1.16
C HIS A 90 -24.93 4.33 -0.91
N GLY A 91 -25.71 3.27 -1.06
CA GLY A 91 -25.30 1.91 -0.69
C GLY A 91 -25.55 1.58 0.78
N VAL A 92 -25.22 0.34 1.16
CA VAL A 92 -25.37 -0.16 2.54
C VAL A 92 -24.17 0.34 3.39
N PRO A 93 -24.40 0.85 4.61
CA PRO A 93 -23.32 1.29 5.49
C PRO A 93 -22.58 0.08 6.06
N VAL A 94 -21.56 -0.40 5.35
CA VAL A 94 -20.81 -1.59 5.73
C VAL A 94 -19.76 -1.26 6.81
N LYS A 95 -19.62 -2.11 7.84
CA LYS A 95 -18.63 -1.92 8.92
C LYS A 95 -17.20 -2.10 8.42
N GLU A 96 -16.31 -1.26 8.93
CA GLU A 96 -14.88 -1.29 8.62
C GLU A 96 -14.25 -2.64 9.01
N GLY A 97 -13.50 -3.24 8.07
CA GLY A 97 -12.87 -4.56 8.22
C GLY A 97 -13.68 -5.74 7.64
N LEU A 98 -14.97 -5.57 7.32
CA LEU A 98 -15.83 -6.69 6.85
C LEU A 98 -15.30 -7.36 5.57
N TYR A 99 -14.96 -6.57 4.54
CA TYR A 99 -14.51 -7.13 3.26
C TYR A 99 -13.24 -7.97 3.42
N ASN A 100 -12.27 -7.47 4.18
CA ASN A 100 -11.01 -8.16 4.44
C ASN A 100 -11.25 -9.43 5.25
N LEU A 101 -12.12 -9.38 6.27
CA LEU A 101 -12.50 -10.52 7.08
C LEU A 101 -13.15 -11.64 6.24
N LEU A 102 -14.17 -11.31 5.43
CA LEU A 102 -14.85 -12.28 4.57
C LEU A 102 -13.90 -12.93 3.55
N GLU A 103 -13.08 -12.12 2.89
CA GLU A 103 -12.08 -12.60 1.93
C GLU A 103 -11.08 -13.55 2.61
N ARG A 104 -10.62 -13.20 3.83
CA ARG A 104 -9.70 -14.03 4.62
C ARG A 104 -10.31 -15.38 4.98
N LEU A 105 -11.51 -15.37 5.53
CA LEU A 105 -12.22 -16.60 5.90
C LEU A 105 -12.38 -17.52 4.67
N LYS A 106 -12.83 -16.97 3.53
CA LYS A 106 -12.96 -17.76 2.29
C LYS A 106 -11.67 -18.33 1.75
N LYS A 107 -10.62 -17.51 1.63
CA LYS A 107 -9.30 -17.98 1.17
C LYS A 107 -8.65 -18.99 2.12
N ASN A 108 -9.11 -19.06 3.38
CA ASN A 108 -8.71 -20.07 4.36
C ASN A 108 -9.70 -21.24 4.48
N GLN A 109 -10.58 -21.41 3.49
CA GLN A 109 -11.51 -22.54 3.38
C GLN A 109 -12.50 -22.64 4.56
N VAL A 110 -12.85 -21.50 5.17
CA VAL A 110 -13.91 -21.41 6.16
C VAL A 110 -15.23 -21.13 5.43
N LEU A 111 -16.25 -21.96 5.67
CA LEU A 111 -17.59 -21.73 5.16
C LEU A 111 -18.23 -20.52 5.84
N ILE A 112 -19.07 -19.77 5.14
CA ILE A 112 -19.65 -18.54 5.66
C ILE A 112 -21.16 -18.56 5.48
N ALA A 113 -21.90 -18.32 6.56
CA ALA A 113 -23.35 -18.13 6.52
C ALA A 113 -23.75 -16.76 7.07
N LEU A 114 -24.87 -16.25 6.57
CA LEU A 114 -25.60 -15.15 7.16
C LEU A 114 -26.74 -15.74 8.00
N ALA A 115 -26.93 -15.25 9.23
CA ALA A 115 -28.02 -15.65 10.11
C ALA A 115 -28.64 -14.40 10.76
N THR A 116 -29.71 -13.88 10.16
CA THR A 116 -30.33 -12.60 10.55
C THR A 116 -31.82 -12.75 10.89
N SER A 117 -32.30 -11.94 11.84
CA SER A 117 -33.75 -11.84 12.14
C SER A 117 -34.53 -11.08 11.05
N SER A 118 -33.83 -10.43 10.12
CA SER A 118 -34.41 -9.75 8.96
C SER A 118 -34.99 -10.75 7.95
N ARG A 119 -35.98 -10.30 7.18
CA ARG A 119 -36.61 -11.12 6.13
C ARG A 119 -35.66 -11.36 4.97
N HIS A 120 -35.80 -12.49 4.30
CA HIS A 120 -34.92 -12.89 3.19
C HIS A 120 -34.76 -11.82 2.11
N GLU A 121 -35.85 -11.16 1.70
CA GLU A 121 -35.83 -10.11 0.67
C GLU A 121 -34.90 -8.93 1.03
N ILE A 122 -34.91 -8.49 2.29
CA ILE A 122 -34.10 -7.36 2.77
C ILE A 122 -32.64 -7.80 2.89
N ALA A 123 -32.40 -8.96 3.52
CA ALA A 123 -31.07 -9.51 3.68
C ALA A 123 -30.36 -9.68 2.33
N MET A 124 -31.07 -10.24 1.34
CA MET A 124 -30.58 -10.44 -0.02
C MET A 124 -30.27 -9.11 -0.72
N GLU A 125 -31.15 -8.11 -0.62
CA GLU A 125 -30.89 -6.77 -1.18
C GLU A 125 -29.60 -6.18 -0.59
N TYR A 126 -29.42 -6.28 0.73
CA TYR A 126 -28.29 -5.67 1.42
C TYR A 126 -26.97 -6.33 1.04
N VAL A 127 -26.87 -7.67 1.07
CA VAL A 127 -25.63 -8.36 0.69
C VAL A 127 -25.27 -8.20 -0.78
N ILE A 128 -26.26 -8.03 -1.68
CA ILE A 128 -26.02 -7.70 -3.09
C ILE A 128 -25.46 -6.29 -3.24
N ARG A 129 -26.09 -5.29 -2.61
CA ARG A 129 -25.66 -3.89 -2.70
C ARG A 129 -24.31 -3.65 -2.04
N ALA A 130 -24.05 -4.33 -0.93
CA ALA A 130 -22.73 -4.38 -0.29
C ALA A 130 -21.71 -5.21 -1.08
N LYS A 131 -22.11 -5.90 -2.17
CA LYS A 131 -21.22 -6.76 -2.99
C LYS A 131 -20.55 -7.88 -2.19
N VAL A 132 -21.19 -8.35 -1.12
CA VAL A 132 -20.69 -9.43 -0.25
C VAL A 132 -21.39 -10.77 -0.44
N LEU A 133 -22.50 -10.84 -1.21
CA LEU A 133 -23.23 -12.09 -1.46
C LEU A 133 -22.31 -13.25 -1.92
N ARG A 134 -21.31 -12.94 -2.74
CA ARG A 134 -20.34 -13.93 -3.26
C ARG A 134 -19.53 -14.67 -2.17
N TYR A 135 -19.53 -14.17 -0.93
CA TYR A 135 -18.88 -14.82 0.20
C TYR A 135 -19.80 -15.73 0.97
N PHE A 136 -21.11 -15.69 0.81
CA PHE A 136 -22.01 -16.51 1.62
C PHE A 136 -22.31 -17.84 0.91
N ASP A 137 -22.10 -18.95 1.61
CA ASP A 137 -22.53 -20.27 1.16
C ASP A 137 -24.02 -20.48 1.42
N ILE A 138 -24.51 -19.94 2.54
CA ILE A 138 -25.90 -20.07 3.01
C ILE A 138 -26.38 -18.75 3.61
N LEU A 139 -27.66 -18.45 3.43
CA LEU A 139 -28.37 -17.37 4.11
C LEU A 139 -29.55 -18.00 4.86
N VAL A 140 -29.62 -17.78 6.18
CA VAL A 140 -30.77 -18.14 7.01
C VAL A 140 -31.39 -16.85 7.55
N CYS A 141 -32.66 -16.65 7.23
CA CYS A 141 -33.38 -15.41 7.51
C CYS A 141 -34.52 -15.63 8.50
N GLY A 142 -35.01 -14.54 9.09
CA GLY A 142 -36.00 -14.59 10.17
C GLY A 142 -37.35 -15.19 9.77
N ASP A 143 -37.70 -15.12 8.48
CA ASP A 143 -38.91 -15.73 7.91
C ASP A 143 -38.76 -17.23 7.59
N GLU A 144 -37.61 -17.83 7.91
CA GLU A 144 -37.30 -19.24 7.69
C GLU A 144 -37.13 -20.03 9.00
N VAL A 145 -37.38 -19.40 10.15
CA VAL A 145 -37.30 -20.00 11.50
C VAL A 145 -38.59 -19.80 12.29
N GLU A 146 -38.95 -20.75 13.16
CA GLU A 146 -40.13 -20.67 14.00
C GLU A 146 -39.91 -19.78 15.23
N LYS A 147 -38.70 -19.82 15.82
CA LYS A 147 -38.32 -19.07 17.01
C LYS A 147 -37.11 -18.18 16.71
N GLY A 148 -37.32 -16.86 16.72
CA GLY A 148 -36.24 -15.88 16.61
C GLY A 148 -35.30 -15.86 17.84
N LYS A 149 -34.20 -15.12 17.71
CA LYS A 149 -33.25 -14.84 18.81
C LYS A 149 -34.02 -14.30 20.03
N PRO A 150 -33.78 -14.78 21.26
CA PRO A 150 -32.61 -15.52 21.73
C PRO A 150 -32.65 -17.04 21.57
N ASN A 151 -33.65 -17.61 20.87
CA ASN A 151 -33.64 -19.03 20.58
C ASN A 151 -32.47 -19.39 19.62
N PRO A 152 -31.75 -20.52 19.84
CA PRO A 152 -30.61 -20.90 19.01
C PRO A 152 -30.97 -21.42 17.61
N GLU A 153 -32.26 -21.63 17.30
CA GLU A 153 -32.74 -22.24 16.06
C GLU A 153 -32.07 -21.67 14.80
N ILE A 154 -31.94 -20.35 14.70
CA ILE A 154 -31.37 -19.70 13.51
C ILE A 154 -29.90 -20.10 13.26
N PHE A 155 -29.09 -20.16 14.31
CA PHE A 155 -27.68 -20.53 14.21
C PHE A 155 -27.50 -22.04 14.07
N GLN A 156 -28.33 -22.84 14.73
CA GLN A 156 -28.34 -24.29 14.56
C GLN A 156 -28.71 -24.68 13.13
N LYS A 157 -29.72 -24.00 12.56
CA LYS A 157 -30.14 -24.18 11.18
C LYS A 157 -29.02 -23.79 10.20
N ALA A 158 -28.38 -22.63 10.40
CA ALA A 158 -27.24 -22.21 9.59
C ALA A 158 -26.08 -23.23 9.64
N ALA A 159 -25.70 -23.70 10.83
CA ALA A 159 -24.66 -24.74 10.98
C ALA A 159 -25.06 -26.06 10.29
N ALA A 160 -26.32 -26.48 10.43
CA ALA A 160 -26.83 -27.70 9.80
C ALA A 160 -26.83 -27.60 8.26
N GLU A 161 -27.24 -26.47 7.69
CA GLU A 161 -27.20 -26.25 6.24
C GLU A 161 -25.79 -26.19 5.68
N LEU A 162 -24.83 -25.65 6.46
CA LEU A 162 -23.40 -25.73 6.15
C LEU A 162 -22.80 -27.13 6.35
N CYS A 163 -23.54 -28.07 6.94
CA CYS A 163 -23.04 -29.38 7.36
C CYS A 163 -21.83 -29.30 8.32
N CYS A 164 -21.83 -28.30 9.21
CA CYS A 164 -20.79 -28.06 10.19
C CYS A 164 -21.28 -28.33 11.62
N ASP A 165 -20.34 -28.75 12.48
CA ASP A 165 -20.58 -28.84 13.92
C ASP A 165 -20.64 -27.42 14.53
N PRO A 166 -21.71 -27.05 15.25
CA PRO A 166 -21.79 -25.76 15.93
C PRO A 166 -20.56 -25.42 16.78
N GLU A 167 -19.91 -26.40 17.43
CA GLU A 167 -18.73 -26.18 18.26
C GLU A 167 -17.50 -25.66 17.48
N LYS A 168 -17.56 -25.72 16.15
CA LYS A 168 -16.53 -25.23 15.21
C LYS A 168 -17.00 -24.04 14.37
N CYS A 169 -18.14 -23.45 14.72
CA CYS A 169 -18.70 -22.28 14.07
C CYS A 169 -18.38 -21.04 14.90
N LEU A 170 -17.60 -20.11 14.35
CA LEU A 170 -17.56 -18.74 14.87
C LEU A 170 -18.94 -18.10 14.63
N ILE A 171 -19.55 -17.51 15.65
CA ILE A 171 -20.80 -16.76 15.50
C ILE A 171 -20.52 -15.31 15.85
N ILE A 172 -20.55 -14.43 14.85
CA ILE A 172 -20.24 -13.01 14.99
C ILE A 172 -21.55 -12.24 15.17
N GLU A 173 -21.65 -11.50 16.28
CA GLU A 173 -22.90 -10.90 16.73
C GLU A 173 -22.67 -9.66 17.63
N ASP A 174 -23.63 -8.74 17.67
CA ASP A 174 -23.59 -7.52 18.48
C ASP A 174 -24.63 -7.45 19.61
N SER A 175 -25.71 -8.23 19.56
CA SER A 175 -26.84 -8.10 20.50
C SER A 175 -26.86 -9.14 21.63
N THR A 176 -27.43 -8.78 22.79
CA THR A 176 -27.64 -9.73 23.91
C THR A 176 -28.42 -10.96 23.46
N ASN A 177 -29.51 -10.77 22.72
CA ASN A 177 -30.36 -11.87 22.26
C ASN A 177 -29.61 -12.78 21.27
N GLY A 178 -28.84 -12.19 20.37
CA GLY A 178 -28.00 -12.96 19.45
C GLY A 178 -26.91 -13.74 20.17
N LEU A 179 -26.23 -13.16 21.16
CA LEU A 179 -25.23 -13.88 21.94
C LEU A 179 -25.83 -15.03 22.76
N LYS A 180 -27.02 -14.84 23.36
CA LYS A 180 -27.77 -15.93 24.02
C LYS A 180 -28.08 -17.06 23.04
N ALA A 181 -28.51 -16.74 21.81
CA ALA A 181 -28.76 -17.71 20.76
C ALA A 181 -27.46 -18.41 20.30
N ALA A 182 -26.35 -17.69 20.15
CA ALA A 182 -25.06 -18.22 19.75
C ALA A 182 -24.52 -19.24 20.78
N ILE A 183 -24.59 -18.89 22.07
CA ILE A 183 -24.22 -19.76 23.18
C ILE A 183 -25.13 -20.99 23.22
N GLY A 184 -26.45 -20.78 23.13
CA GLY A 184 -27.44 -21.86 23.13
C GLY A 184 -27.32 -22.82 21.93
N ALA A 185 -26.73 -22.37 20.82
CA ALA A 185 -26.46 -23.20 19.65
C ALA A 185 -25.23 -24.10 19.84
N GLY A 186 -24.41 -23.87 20.87
CA GLY A 186 -23.11 -24.51 21.04
C GLY A 186 -22.01 -23.88 20.17
N GLY A 187 -22.25 -22.67 19.64
CA GLY A 187 -21.28 -21.94 18.82
C GLY A 187 -20.09 -21.38 19.59
N ILE A 188 -19.15 -20.76 18.86
CA ILE A 188 -18.06 -19.96 19.42
C ILE A 188 -18.42 -18.48 19.25
N PRO A 189 -18.99 -17.80 20.27
CA PRO A 189 -19.53 -16.46 20.11
C PRO A 189 -18.42 -15.40 20.10
N ILE A 190 -18.42 -14.56 19.06
CA ILE A 190 -17.59 -13.37 18.91
C ILE A 190 -18.50 -12.16 19.04
N TYR A 191 -18.32 -11.40 20.11
CA TYR A 191 -19.08 -10.17 20.34
C TYR A 191 -18.39 -8.99 19.64
N ILE A 192 -19.09 -8.31 18.74
CA ILE A 192 -18.69 -7.03 18.17
C ILE A 192 -19.60 -5.94 18.74
N LYS A 193 -19.05 -4.99 19.49
CA LYS A 193 -19.84 -3.90 20.07
C LYS A 193 -20.50 -3.06 18.96
N ASP A 194 -21.77 -2.71 19.19
CA ASP A 194 -22.50 -1.73 18.39
C ASP A 194 -22.98 -0.54 19.25
N ILE A 195 -24.20 -0.05 19.06
CA ILE A 195 -24.73 1.12 19.76
C ILE A 195 -24.93 0.85 21.27
N LYS A 196 -25.48 -0.32 21.62
CA LYS A 196 -25.83 -0.71 22.99
C LYS A 196 -24.90 -1.80 23.51
N ASP A 197 -24.49 -1.70 24.79
CA ASP A 197 -23.76 -2.76 25.47
C ASP A 197 -24.69 -3.96 25.74
N VAL A 198 -24.13 -5.16 25.69
CA VAL A 198 -24.86 -6.40 25.99
C VAL A 198 -24.97 -6.61 27.50
N ASP A 199 -25.97 -7.39 27.91
CA ASP A 199 -26.24 -7.68 29.31
C ASP A 199 -25.02 -8.40 29.95
N GLU A 200 -24.67 -8.07 31.20
CA GLU A 200 -23.51 -8.68 31.86
C GLU A 200 -23.63 -10.21 32.02
N ASP A 201 -24.85 -10.75 32.02
CA ASP A 201 -25.12 -12.19 32.17
C ASP A 201 -24.66 -13.03 30.97
N VAL A 202 -24.53 -12.43 29.78
CA VAL A 202 -24.08 -13.15 28.57
C VAL A 202 -22.57 -13.21 28.41
N LEU A 203 -21.85 -12.23 28.96
CA LEU A 203 -20.41 -12.08 28.77
C LEU A 203 -19.58 -13.31 29.15
N PRO A 204 -19.89 -14.08 30.22
CA PRO A 204 -19.14 -15.30 30.55
C PRO A 204 -19.18 -16.39 29.46
N GLY A 205 -20.20 -16.38 28.59
CA GLY A 205 -20.33 -17.33 27.48
C GLY A 205 -19.72 -16.83 26.17
N VAL A 206 -19.29 -15.57 26.11
CA VAL A 206 -18.63 -14.99 24.94
C VAL A 206 -17.17 -15.42 24.89
N TYR A 207 -16.70 -15.88 23.73
CA TYR A 207 -15.33 -16.35 23.58
C TYR A 207 -14.32 -15.19 23.45
N ARG A 208 -14.67 -14.19 22.63
CA ARG A 208 -13.89 -12.95 22.44
C ARG A 208 -14.83 -11.77 22.20
N SER A 209 -14.40 -10.59 22.62
CA SER A 209 -15.15 -9.34 22.48
C SER A 209 -14.27 -8.27 21.84
N TYR A 210 -14.84 -7.52 20.90
CA TYR A 210 -14.16 -6.48 20.15
C TYR A 210 -15.02 -5.23 20.08
N THR A 211 -14.40 -4.05 20.10
CA THR A 211 -15.11 -2.78 19.95
C THR A 211 -15.51 -2.54 18.50
N ARG A 212 -14.65 -2.92 17.55
CA ARG A 212 -14.86 -2.77 16.12
C ARG A 212 -14.58 -4.06 15.38
N MET A 213 -15.20 -4.23 14.22
CA MET A 213 -14.97 -5.39 13.36
C MET A 213 -13.52 -5.46 12.83
N ILE A 214 -12.88 -4.31 12.61
CA ILE A 214 -11.46 -4.25 12.24
C ILE A 214 -10.55 -4.83 13.33
N ASP A 215 -10.90 -4.68 14.61
CA ASP A 215 -10.11 -5.24 15.71
C ASP A 215 -10.19 -6.78 15.71
N PHE A 216 -11.37 -7.35 15.40
CA PHE A 216 -11.52 -8.79 15.19
C PHE A 216 -10.73 -9.28 13.96
N ARG A 217 -10.79 -8.53 12.85
CA ARG A 217 -9.99 -8.82 11.65
C ARG A 217 -8.51 -8.88 12.03
N ASP A 218 -8.00 -7.90 12.75
CA ASP A 218 -6.58 -7.80 13.13
C ASP A 218 -6.14 -9.00 13.99
N ASP A 219 -6.97 -9.43 14.93
CA ASP A 219 -6.74 -10.64 15.74
C ASP A 219 -6.77 -11.93 14.90
N LEU A 220 -7.54 -11.97 13.81
CA LEU A 220 -7.62 -13.13 12.91
C LEU A 220 -6.40 -13.23 11.98
N VAL A 221 -5.76 -12.11 11.62
CA VAL A 221 -4.65 -12.05 10.64
C VAL A 221 -3.55 -13.10 10.91
N PRO A 222 -3.03 -13.26 12.15
CA PRO A 222 -1.96 -14.22 12.44
C PRO A 222 -2.34 -15.69 12.19
N PHE A 223 -3.65 -15.99 12.18
CA PHE A 223 -4.20 -17.34 12.04
C PHE A 223 -4.57 -17.70 10.59
N THR A 224 -4.45 -16.74 9.68
CA THR A 224 -4.73 -16.92 8.25
C THR A 224 -3.46 -17.14 7.46
N LYS A 225 -3.58 -17.77 6.29
CA LYS A 225 -2.46 -18.03 5.39
C LYS A 225 -1.73 -16.73 5.04
N GLN A 226 -0.46 -16.65 5.42
CA GLN A 226 0.42 -15.56 4.99
C GLN A 226 0.80 -15.77 3.53
N LEU A 227 0.45 -14.81 2.68
CA LEU A 227 0.75 -14.87 1.24
C LEU A 227 2.18 -14.41 1.00
N SER A 228 2.91 -15.09 0.11
CA SER A 228 4.26 -14.67 -0.29
C SER A 228 4.22 -13.33 -1.02
N SER A 229 5.38 -12.70 -1.21
CA SER A 229 5.47 -11.54 -2.09
C SER A 229 4.85 -11.84 -3.46
N PRO A 230 4.08 -10.89 -4.04
CA PRO A 230 3.37 -11.09 -5.29
C PRO A 230 4.35 -11.33 -6.43
N ASP A 231 3.94 -12.17 -7.38
CA ASP A 231 4.56 -12.17 -8.70
C ASP A 231 4.18 -10.88 -9.42
N ILE A 232 5.07 -10.37 -10.27
CA ILE A 232 4.84 -9.13 -11.01
C ILE A 232 3.63 -9.20 -11.95
N PHE A 233 3.26 -10.40 -12.39
CA PHE A 233 2.07 -10.64 -13.22
C PHE A 233 0.81 -10.91 -12.40
N GLU A 234 0.93 -10.96 -11.06
CA GLU A 234 -0.21 -11.16 -10.18
C GLU A 234 -1.12 -9.93 -10.22
N THR A 235 -2.42 -10.16 -10.40
CA THR A 235 -3.40 -9.09 -10.36
C THR A 235 -3.54 -8.52 -8.96
N PHE A 236 -3.85 -7.23 -8.86
CA PHE A 236 -4.19 -6.63 -7.58
C PHE A 236 -5.47 -7.26 -7.01
N PRO A 237 -5.61 -7.32 -5.68
CA PRO A 237 -6.87 -7.70 -5.03
C PRO A 237 -8.03 -6.88 -5.61
N GLN A 238 -9.07 -7.58 -6.06
CA GLN A 238 -10.25 -6.93 -6.63
C GLN A 238 -11.10 -6.23 -5.56
N ASN A 239 -11.02 -6.72 -4.33
CA ASN A 239 -11.71 -6.15 -3.18
C ASN A 239 -10.88 -5.04 -2.54
N THR A 240 -11.56 -3.96 -2.23
CA THR A 240 -10.99 -2.84 -1.48
C THR A 240 -11.43 -2.91 -0.03
N ASP A 241 -10.54 -2.53 0.88
CA ASP A 241 -10.87 -2.24 2.28
C ASP A 241 -11.20 -0.76 2.47
N TYR A 242 -11.66 -0.37 3.66
CA TYR A 242 -11.95 1.02 4.02
C TYR A 242 -10.73 1.93 4.16
N GLU A 243 -9.55 1.36 4.03
CA GLU A 243 -8.31 2.10 4.24
C GLU A 243 -7.99 3.02 3.06
N VAL A 244 -7.55 4.24 3.40
CA VAL A 244 -6.84 5.15 2.49
C VAL A 244 -5.34 5.04 2.75
N ALA A 245 -4.55 5.02 1.67
CA ALA A 245 -3.10 5.09 1.74
C ALA A 245 -2.57 6.35 1.02
N GLY A 246 -1.79 7.15 1.75
CA GLY A 246 -1.21 8.38 1.24
C GLY A 246 0.22 8.19 0.72
N ILE A 247 0.63 8.98 -0.26
CA ILE A 247 1.98 9.04 -0.82
C ILE A 247 2.42 10.50 -0.82
N HIS A 248 3.07 10.93 0.25
CA HIS A 248 3.64 12.28 0.34
C HIS A 248 4.98 12.30 -0.42
N GLY A 249 4.92 12.73 -1.69
CA GLY A 249 6.04 12.68 -2.63
C GLY A 249 5.80 11.69 -3.77
N PHE A 250 4.83 12.01 -4.63
CA PHE A 250 4.42 11.22 -5.80
C PHE A 250 5.37 11.43 -6.99
N GLY A 251 6.65 11.10 -6.77
CA GLY A 251 7.69 11.00 -7.80
C GLY A 251 7.96 9.56 -8.20
N ALA A 252 9.14 9.27 -8.74
CA ALA A 252 9.49 7.93 -9.23
C ALA A 252 9.30 6.82 -8.18
N ILE A 253 9.77 7.02 -6.94
CA ILE A 253 9.61 6.01 -5.88
C ILE A 253 8.19 6.01 -5.31
N GLY A 254 7.58 7.19 -5.14
CA GLY A 254 6.20 7.30 -4.66
C GLY A 254 5.21 6.62 -5.60
N GLY A 255 5.09 7.11 -6.82
CA GLY A 255 4.17 6.57 -7.81
C GLY A 255 4.63 5.23 -8.38
N GLY A 256 5.87 5.11 -8.82
CA GLY A 256 6.34 3.90 -9.49
C GLY A 256 6.68 2.71 -8.58
N TYR A 257 6.59 2.85 -7.25
CA TYR A 257 6.85 1.74 -6.31
C TYR A 257 5.92 1.69 -5.10
N LEU A 258 5.76 2.77 -4.34
CA LEU A 258 4.89 2.74 -3.15
C LEU A 258 3.43 2.55 -3.51
N ALA A 259 2.96 3.17 -4.59
CA ALA A 259 1.60 2.94 -5.08
C ALA A 259 1.37 1.45 -5.40
N GLN A 260 2.35 0.77 -6.00
CA GLN A 260 2.27 -0.66 -6.29
C GLN A 260 2.19 -1.49 -5.00
N ILE A 261 3.03 -1.20 -4.00
CA ILE A 261 3.00 -1.88 -2.69
C ILE A 261 1.61 -1.76 -2.06
N PHE A 262 1.06 -0.54 -2.06
CA PHE A 262 -0.26 -0.31 -1.51
C PHE A 262 -1.36 -0.98 -2.34
N SER A 263 -1.25 -0.99 -3.68
CA SER A 263 -2.20 -1.69 -4.56
C SER A 263 -2.21 -3.20 -4.38
N HIS A 264 -1.09 -3.84 -4.00
CA HIS A 264 -1.09 -5.27 -3.63
C HIS A 264 -1.62 -5.51 -2.20
N GLY A 265 -1.47 -4.53 -1.30
CA GLY A 265 -1.96 -4.61 0.07
C GLY A 265 -1.45 -5.87 0.80
N ASP A 266 -2.39 -6.57 1.45
CA ASP A 266 -2.13 -7.86 2.09
C ASP A 266 -2.43 -9.07 1.20
N GLY A 267 -2.85 -8.84 -0.06
CA GLY A 267 -3.27 -9.85 -1.03
C GLY A 267 -4.68 -10.40 -0.85
N TYR A 268 -5.35 -10.07 0.26
CA TYR A 268 -6.79 -10.29 0.46
C TYR A 268 -7.55 -9.05 0.00
N THR A 269 -7.15 -7.87 0.47
CA THR A 269 -7.69 -6.58 0.02
C THR A 269 -6.57 -5.59 -0.28
N ARG A 270 -6.96 -4.47 -0.90
CA ARG A 270 -6.14 -3.28 -1.09
C ARG A 270 -6.87 -2.05 -0.55
N PRO A 271 -6.19 -0.93 -0.25
CA PRO A 271 -6.85 0.34 0.07
C PRO A 271 -7.90 0.70 -0.99
N HIS A 272 -9.07 1.24 -0.59
CA HIS A 272 -10.05 1.68 -1.59
C HIS A 272 -9.59 2.92 -2.36
N LYS A 273 -8.67 3.70 -1.78
CA LYS A 273 -8.15 4.92 -2.41
C LYS A 273 -6.68 5.12 -2.06
N LEU A 274 -5.92 5.47 -3.07
CA LEU A 274 -4.57 6.01 -2.95
C LEU A 274 -4.64 7.53 -3.15
N ILE A 275 -3.90 8.29 -2.35
CA ILE A 275 -3.78 9.74 -2.51
C ILE A 275 -2.29 10.09 -2.63
N GLY A 276 -1.85 10.61 -3.77
CA GLY A 276 -0.46 11.01 -4.01
C GLY A 276 -0.29 12.52 -4.02
N ALA A 277 0.77 13.07 -3.42
CA ALA A 277 1.06 14.50 -3.44
C ALA A 277 2.27 14.82 -4.33
N THR A 278 2.10 15.66 -5.35
CA THR A 278 3.20 16.14 -6.22
C THR A 278 3.05 17.62 -6.54
N ARG A 279 4.12 18.23 -7.03
CA ARG A 279 4.11 19.63 -7.53
C ARG A 279 3.91 19.72 -9.05
N ASN A 280 3.73 18.58 -9.72
CA ASN A 280 3.65 18.52 -11.17
C ASN A 280 2.18 18.63 -11.61
N PRO A 281 1.75 19.79 -12.16
CA PRO A 281 0.35 20.02 -12.53
C PRO A 281 -0.12 19.09 -13.65
N MET A 282 0.78 18.68 -14.56
CA MET A 282 0.45 17.74 -15.63
C MET A 282 0.08 16.37 -15.05
N ILE A 283 0.87 15.87 -14.09
CA ILE A 283 0.58 14.58 -13.44
C ILE A 283 -0.72 14.66 -12.65
N ILE A 284 -0.95 15.74 -11.89
CA ILE A 284 -2.19 15.97 -11.14
C ILE A 284 -3.40 15.86 -12.08
N GLN A 285 -3.42 16.64 -13.16
CA GLN A 285 -4.54 16.68 -14.09
C GLN A 285 -4.76 15.35 -14.80
N LEU A 286 -3.71 14.73 -15.33
CA LEU A 286 -3.83 13.48 -16.08
C LEU A 286 -4.31 12.33 -15.21
N VAL A 287 -3.71 12.14 -14.02
CA VAL A 287 -4.07 11.03 -13.15
C VAL A 287 -5.49 11.20 -12.62
N ASN A 288 -5.89 12.41 -12.21
CA ASN A 288 -7.25 12.65 -11.73
C ASN A 288 -8.31 12.54 -12.83
N SER A 289 -7.96 12.88 -14.07
CA SER A 289 -8.89 12.75 -15.20
C SER A 289 -9.13 11.30 -15.60
N LEU A 290 -8.10 10.45 -15.51
CA LEU A 290 -8.18 9.05 -15.91
C LEU A 290 -8.49 8.10 -14.74
N GLY A 291 -8.23 8.51 -13.49
CA GLY A 291 -8.29 7.67 -12.29
C GLY A 291 -7.24 6.55 -12.24
N LYS A 292 -6.32 6.52 -13.23
CA LYS A 292 -5.32 5.46 -13.41
C LYS A 292 -4.05 5.95 -14.12
N TYR A 293 -2.97 5.19 -13.99
CA TYR A 293 -1.74 5.34 -14.79
C TYR A 293 -0.99 4.01 -14.87
N ARG A 294 0.07 3.94 -15.69
CA ARG A 294 0.89 2.74 -15.88
C ARG A 294 2.29 2.88 -15.31
N VAL A 295 2.76 1.78 -14.74
CA VAL A 295 4.17 1.51 -14.45
C VAL A 295 4.69 0.50 -15.48
N LYS A 296 5.79 0.85 -16.16
CA LYS A 296 6.45 0.01 -17.16
C LYS A 296 7.60 -0.78 -16.56
N TYR A 297 7.68 -2.05 -16.89
CA TYR A 297 8.76 -2.95 -16.50
C TYR A 297 9.58 -3.33 -17.73
N GLU A 298 10.61 -2.53 -18.02
CA GLU A 298 11.34 -2.61 -19.29
C GLU A 298 11.98 -3.98 -19.53
N SER A 299 12.53 -4.61 -18.50
CA SER A 299 13.25 -5.89 -18.62
C SER A 299 12.38 -7.07 -19.03
N ILE A 300 11.06 -6.95 -18.89
CA ILE A 300 10.09 -8.01 -19.16
C ILE A 300 8.95 -7.55 -20.07
N ALA A 301 9.07 -6.35 -20.67
CA ALA A 301 8.07 -5.77 -21.57
C ALA A 301 6.64 -5.78 -21.00
N TYR A 302 6.49 -5.51 -19.70
CA TYR A 302 5.21 -5.54 -19.00
C TYR A 302 4.77 -4.15 -18.57
N PHE A 303 3.45 -3.92 -18.54
CA PHE A 303 2.84 -2.72 -17.99
C PHE A 303 1.84 -3.13 -16.91
N GLN A 304 1.89 -2.45 -15.77
CA GLN A 304 0.93 -2.63 -14.69
C GLN A 304 0.12 -1.34 -14.52
N ASN A 305 -1.20 -1.46 -14.52
CA ASN A 305 -2.11 -0.35 -14.28
C ASN A 305 -2.23 -0.13 -12.77
N ILE A 306 -1.95 1.08 -12.29
CA ILE A 306 -2.30 1.54 -10.95
C ILE A 306 -3.60 2.32 -11.07
N GLU A 307 -4.59 1.97 -10.24
CA GLU A 307 -5.96 2.48 -10.28
C GLU A 307 -6.39 2.97 -8.89
N ASN A 308 -7.59 3.56 -8.80
CA ASN A 308 -8.16 4.11 -7.57
C ASN A 308 -7.24 5.13 -6.89
N ILE A 309 -6.63 5.99 -7.70
CA ILE A 309 -5.67 6.98 -7.22
C ILE A 309 -6.15 8.39 -7.54
N GLU A 310 -6.01 9.26 -6.54
CA GLU A 310 -6.10 10.71 -6.67
C GLU A 310 -4.71 11.30 -6.45
N VAL A 311 -4.39 12.36 -7.18
CA VAL A 311 -3.14 13.12 -7.02
C VAL A 311 -3.48 14.56 -6.69
N ILE A 312 -2.96 15.03 -5.56
CA ILE A 312 -3.15 16.38 -5.02
C ILE A 312 -1.91 17.26 -5.20
N ASP A 313 -2.09 18.58 -5.12
CA ASP A 313 -0.98 19.51 -5.10
C ASP A 313 -0.29 19.49 -3.74
N ILE A 314 1.00 19.15 -3.71
CA ILE A 314 1.82 19.14 -2.50
C ILE A 314 2.02 20.54 -1.90
N MET A 315 1.74 21.60 -2.65
CA MET A 315 1.81 22.99 -2.18
C MET A 315 0.51 23.46 -1.53
N ASP A 316 -0.57 22.68 -1.62
CA ASP A 316 -1.83 22.93 -0.92
C ASP A 316 -1.79 22.22 0.45
N ASP A 317 -1.48 22.99 1.48
CA ASP A 317 -1.37 22.50 2.86
C ASP A 317 -2.66 21.77 3.31
N ASP A 318 -3.84 22.26 2.92
CA ASP A 318 -5.13 21.71 3.36
C ASP A 318 -5.38 20.34 2.74
N GLN A 319 -5.09 20.18 1.44
CA GLN A 319 -5.18 18.88 0.77
C GLN A 319 -4.20 17.86 1.36
N VAL A 320 -2.96 18.29 1.67
CA VAL A 320 -1.97 17.39 2.30
C VAL A 320 -2.38 17.03 3.72
N ILE A 321 -2.91 17.97 4.51
CA ILE A 321 -3.45 17.69 5.85
C ILE A 321 -4.58 16.68 5.78
N ASP A 322 -5.54 16.89 4.88
CA ASP A 322 -6.69 15.99 4.68
C ASP A 322 -6.23 14.57 4.29
N MET A 323 -5.26 14.45 3.37
CA MET A 323 -4.65 13.16 3.03
C MET A 323 -4.10 12.45 4.28
N TYR A 324 -3.38 13.16 5.15
CA TYR A 324 -2.84 12.59 6.40
C TYR A 324 -3.95 12.20 7.37
N GLU A 325 -5.01 13.00 7.49
CA GLU A 325 -6.13 12.71 8.39
C GLU A 325 -6.94 11.47 7.99
N GLN A 326 -7.07 11.22 6.69
CA GLN A 326 -7.81 10.06 6.16
C GLN A 326 -6.96 8.78 6.09
N SER A 327 -5.64 8.90 5.96
CA SER A 327 -4.77 7.75 5.73
C SER A 327 -4.55 6.88 6.97
N HIS A 328 -4.44 5.56 6.76
CA HIS A 328 -3.91 4.62 7.78
C HIS A 328 -2.41 4.44 7.66
N ILE A 329 -1.89 4.57 6.43
CA ILE A 329 -0.48 4.48 6.11
C ILE A 329 -0.08 5.57 5.13
N ILE A 330 1.12 6.12 5.31
CA ILE A 330 1.71 7.10 4.40
C ILE A 330 3.11 6.68 3.98
N GLY A 331 3.32 6.64 2.67
CA GLY A 331 4.65 6.62 2.06
C GLY A 331 5.23 8.03 1.93
N LEU A 332 6.20 8.39 2.76
CA LEU A 332 6.91 9.68 2.67
C LEU A 332 8.16 9.52 1.80
N SER A 333 8.07 9.95 0.54
CA SER A 333 9.13 9.81 -0.47
C SER A 333 9.57 11.18 -1.01
N LEU A 334 10.13 12.01 -0.13
CA LEU A 334 10.61 13.35 -0.46
C LEU A 334 12.14 13.44 -0.48
N PRO A 335 12.73 14.31 -1.33
CA PRO A 335 14.15 14.63 -1.23
C PRO A 335 14.49 15.26 0.12
N GLU A 336 15.69 14.99 0.64
CA GLU A 336 16.15 15.50 1.95
C GLU A 336 15.99 17.01 2.11
N LYS A 337 16.26 17.77 1.05
CA LYS A 337 16.15 19.24 1.02
C LYS A 337 14.72 19.78 1.14
N VAL A 338 13.71 18.95 0.86
CA VAL A 338 12.28 19.32 0.88
C VAL A 338 11.66 19.04 2.24
N ILE A 339 12.24 18.13 3.04
CA ILE A 339 11.72 17.78 4.37
C ILE A 339 11.51 19.02 5.26
N PRO A 340 12.45 19.97 5.39
CA PRO A 340 12.26 21.11 6.27
C PRO A 340 11.03 21.97 5.92
N SER A 341 10.77 22.20 4.62
CA SER A 341 9.61 23.00 4.19
C SER A 341 8.29 22.26 4.37
N GLN A 342 8.29 20.93 4.31
CA GLN A 342 7.11 20.08 4.48
C GLN A 342 6.85 19.68 5.94
N SER A 343 7.73 20.01 6.87
CA SER A 343 7.59 19.56 8.27
C SER A 343 6.44 20.22 9.01
N MET A 344 6.08 21.46 8.64
CA MET A 344 4.96 22.19 9.25
C MET A 344 3.61 21.56 8.88
N VAL A 345 3.40 21.22 7.61
CA VAL A 345 2.14 20.61 7.17
C VAL A 345 1.95 19.22 7.78
N ILE A 346 3.02 18.41 7.87
CA ILE A 346 3.00 17.11 8.56
C ILE A 346 2.67 17.30 10.04
N ALA A 347 3.29 18.28 10.72
CA ALA A 347 3.02 18.58 12.12
C ALA A 347 1.55 18.95 12.38
N LYS A 348 0.97 19.85 11.56
CA LYS A 348 -0.44 20.22 11.64
C LYS A 348 -1.36 19.01 11.44
N ALA A 349 -1.06 18.16 10.45
CA ALA A 349 -1.88 16.99 10.18
C ALA A 349 -1.86 15.97 11.31
N LEU A 350 -0.67 15.69 11.88
CA LEU A 350 -0.55 14.81 13.05
C LEU A 350 -1.25 15.39 14.28
N MET A 351 -1.16 16.70 14.49
CA MET A 351 -1.89 17.40 15.55
C MET A 351 -3.41 17.24 15.39
N ASN A 352 -3.93 17.41 14.17
CA ASN A 352 -5.36 17.24 13.90
C ASN A 352 -5.83 15.80 14.15
N ARG A 353 -5.07 14.81 13.67
CA ARG A 353 -5.34 13.39 13.94
C ARG A 353 -5.37 13.09 15.44
N TYR A 354 -4.37 13.56 16.18
CA TYR A 354 -4.26 13.36 17.62
C TYR A 354 -5.46 13.97 18.35
N ARG A 355 -5.84 15.21 18.02
CA ARG A 355 -7.00 15.89 18.64
C ARG A 355 -8.33 15.24 18.28
N LYS A 356 -8.45 14.66 17.08
CA LYS A 356 -9.60 13.84 16.64
C LYS A 356 -9.56 12.41 17.18
N GLN A 357 -8.58 12.06 18.03
CA GLN A 357 -8.41 10.73 18.63
C GLN A 357 -8.39 9.60 17.59
N LYS A 358 -7.76 9.85 16.43
CA LYS A 358 -7.60 8.85 15.37
C LYS A 358 -6.55 7.80 15.78
N ASP A 359 -6.66 6.61 15.17
CA ASP A 359 -5.66 5.56 15.30
C ASP A 359 -4.27 6.03 14.88
N LYS A 360 -3.24 5.35 15.40
CA LYS A 360 -1.85 5.71 15.12
C LYS A 360 -1.54 5.63 13.63
N LEU A 361 -0.90 6.65 13.09
CA LEU A 361 -0.53 6.69 11.68
C LEU A 361 0.80 5.96 11.45
N THR A 362 0.84 5.06 10.47
CA THR A 362 2.11 4.47 10.00
C THR A 362 2.73 5.35 8.91
N ILE A 363 3.92 5.91 9.14
CA ILE A 363 4.66 6.71 8.16
C ILE A 363 5.91 5.94 7.73
N LEU A 364 5.86 5.39 6.52
CA LEU A 364 7.02 4.78 5.84
C LEU A 364 7.94 5.88 5.33
N VAL A 365 9.07 6.11 6.02
CA VAL A 365 10.05 7.12 5.59
C VAL A 365 10.97 6.51 4.54
N VAL A 366 10.73 6.87 3.28
CA VAL A 366 11.36 6.27 2.10
C VAL A 366 12.33 7.25 1.46
N MET A 367 13.58 7.19 1.93
CA MET A 367 14.65 8.09 1.47
C MET A 367 15.96 7.31 1.32
N ASN A 368 16.81 7.72 0.38
CA ASN A 368 18.16 7.16 0.26
C ASN A 368 19.12 7.80 1.27
N LYS A 369 18.80 7.68 2.57
CA LYS A 369 19.53 8.30 3.68
C LYS A 369 19.60 7.34 4.87
N ILE A 370 20.73 7.31 5.57
CA ILE A 370 20.87 6.56 6.83
C ILE A 370 20.17 7.33 7.95
N ASN A 371 19.36 6.65 8.77
CA ASN A 371 18.56 7.27 9.83
C ASN A 371 17.56 8.32 9.28
N ALA A 372 16.93 8.03 8.13
CA ALA A 372 15.99 8.94 7.48
C ALA A 372 14.78 9.22 8.38
N SER A 373 14.27 8.20 9.07
CA SER A 373 13.12 8.36 9.97
C SER A 373 13.42 9.33 11.10
N ARG A 374 14.60 9.22 11.72
CA ARG A 374 15.07 10.15 12.76
C ARG A 374 15.20 11.58 12.23
N TYR A 375 15.71 11.74 11.01
CA TYR A 375 15.86 13.05 10.38
C TYR A 375 14.49 13.73 10.20
N VAL A 376 13.52 13.03 9.60
CA VAL A 376 12.16 13.54 9.43
C VAL A 376 11.52 13.84 10.78
N LYS A 377 11.55 12.89 11.71
CA LYS A 377 10.97 13.04 13.06
C LYS A 377 11.48 14.29 13.75
N LYS A 378 12.80 14.55 13.72
CA LYS A 378 13.40 15.76 14.33
C LYS A 378 12.87 17.06 13.73
N HIS A 379 12.64 17.11 12.41
CA HIS A 379 12.12 18.30 11.78
C HIS A 379 10.63 18.51 12.09
N VAL A 380 9.84 17.44 12.18
CA VAL A 380 8.42 17.50 12.61
C VAL A 380 8.31 17.90 14.08
N GLU A 381 9.14 17.33 14.96
CA GLU A 381 9.24 17.74 16.39
C GLU A 381 9.55 19.24 16.51
N LYS A 382 10.50 19.75 15.70
CA LYS A 382 10.83 21.18 15.69
C LYS A 382 9.66 22.03 15.21
N ALA A 383 8.89 21.57 14.22
CA ALA A 383 7.71 22.29 13.75
C ALA A 383 6.58 22.29 14.79
N LEU A 384 6.30 21.15 15.43
CA LEU A 384 5.32 21.04 16.51
C LEU A 384 5.65 21.97 17.68
N ALA A 385 6.92 22.06 18.08
CA ALA A 385 7.36 22.96 19.14
C ALA A 385 7.10 24.46 18.87
N THR A 386 6.70 24.83 17.65
CA THR A 386 6.30 26.22 17.33
C THR A 386 4.79 26.45 17.35
N ILE A 387 3.98 25.40 17.44
CA ILE A 387 2.51 25.48 17.34
C ILE A 387 1.75 24.84 18.51
N VAL A 388 2.42 24.05 19.36
CA VAL A 388 1.85 23.42 20.56
C VAL A 388 2.85 23.38 21.71
N GLU A 389 2.34 23.16 22.92
CA GLU A 389 3.15 22.96 24.12
C GLU A 389 3.99 21.68 24.04
N LYS A 390 5.09 21.62 24.81
CA LYS A 390 6.09 20.55 24.72
C LYS A 390 5.52 19.15 25.01
N GLU A 391 4.65 19.04 26.00
CA GLU A 391 4.00 17.78 26.39
C GLU A 391 3.03 17.31 25.30
N GLU A 392 2.26 18.23 24.70
CA GLU A 392 1.36 17.93 23.59
C GLU A 392 2.15 17.52 22.34
N ALA A 393 3.26 18.22 22.01
CA ALA A 393 4.14 17.86 20.91
C ALA A 393 4.66 16.42 21.03
N LYS A 394 5.05 16.00 22.24
CA LYS A 394 5.51 14.64 22.51
C LYS A 394 4.40 13.62 22.27
N ALA A 395 3.19 13.88 22.77
CA ALA A 395 2.04 13.00 22.59
C ALA A 395 1.64 12.86 21.11
N ILE A 396 1.67 13.97 20.35
CA ILE A 396 1.41 13.98 18.89
C ILE A 396 2.46 13.15 18.14
N ILE A 397 3.73 13.24 18.53
CA ILE A 397 4.78 12.43 17.89
C ILE A 397 4.63 10.94 18.22
N GLU A 398 4.18 10.60 19.42
CA GLU A 398 3.93 9.22 19.85
C GLU A 398 2.67 8.60 19.24
N SER A 399 1.79 9.42 18.63
CA SER A 399 0.62 8.97 17.87
C SER A 399 0.96 8.55 16.42
N ALA A 400 2.23 8.57 16.01
CA ALA A 400 2.65 8.09 14.70
C ALA A 400 3.91 7.21 14.76
N TYR A 401 3.95 6.19 13.92
CA TYR A 401 5.12 5.35 13.71
C TYR A 401 5.97 5.92 12.56
N PHE A 402 7.13 6.50 12.88
CA PHE A 402 8.11 6.93 11.87
C PHE A 402 9.03 5.76 11.52
N VAL A 403 8.63 4.98 10.52
CA VAL A 403 9.26 3.72 10.14
C VAL A 403 10.50 3.99 9.31
N GLU A 404 11.63 3.44 9.72
CA GLU A 404 12.86 3.47 8.92
C GLU A 404 12.78 2.42 7.82
N THR A 405 13.21 2.76 6.59
CA THR A 405 13.12 1.83 5.45
C THR A 405 14.41 1.71 4.66
N VAL A 406 14.57 0.58 3.97
CA VAL A 406 15.66 0.36 3.01
C VAL A 406 15.06 -0.05 1.66
N VAL A 407 15.18 0.84 0.67
CA VAL A 407 14.71 0.60 -0.71
C VAL A 407 15.84 0.10 -1.59
N ASN A 408 15.61 -0.97 -2.34
CA ASN A 408 16.59 -1.54 -3.27
C ASN A 408 16.17 -1.53 -4.75
N ARG A 409 14.98 -1.00 -5.04
CA ARG A 409 14.40 -0.94 -6.39
C ARG A 409 14.79 0.34 -7.11
N MET A 410 15.20 0.22 -8.38
CA MET A 410 15.35 1.40 -9.24
C MET A 410 14.04 1.71 -9.93
N VAL A 411 13.70 3.00 -9.91
CA VAL A 411 12.51 3.54 -10.56
C VAL A 411 12.86 4.89 -11.15
N SER A 412 12.40 5.14 -12.37
CA SER A 412 12.58 6.41 -13.08
C SER A 412 11.25 6.95 -13.54
N ALA A 413 11.11 8.28 -13.52
CA ALA A 413 9.98 8.94 -14.15
C ALA A 413 10.15 8.95 -15.67
N THR A 414 9.05 8.78 -16.40
CA THR A 414 8.99 9.04 -17.83
C THR A 414 9.18 10.53 -18.08
N PRO A 415 10.02 10.94 -19.05
CA PRO A 415 10.15 12.35 -19.43
C PRO A 415 8.82 12.96 -19.86
N GLU A 416 8.55 14.21 -19.45
CA GLU A 416 7.27 14.89 -19.72
C GLU A 416 6.98 15.05 -21.21
N GLU A 417 8.01 15.30 -22.02
CA GLU A 417 7.90 15.38 -23.48
C GLU A 417 7.34 14.09 -24.10
N ASN A 418 7.76 12.93 -23.58
CA ASN A 418 7.28 11.64 -24.02
C ASN A 418 5.84 11.38 -23.55
N ILE A 419 5.50 11.81 -22.32
CA ILE A 419 4.14 11.72 -21.78
C ILE A 419 3.19 12.54 -22.67
N ALA A 420 3.52 13.80 -22.93
CA ALA A 420 2.72 14.71 -23.75
C ALA A 420 2.58 14.21 -25.19
N GLY A 421 3.67 13.72 -25.78
CA GLY A 421 3.66 13.15 -27.14
C GLY A 421 2.74 11.94 -27.28
N ASN A 422 2.81 11.00 -26.34
CA ASN A 422 1.96 9.81 -26.36
C ASN A 422 0.48 10.17 -26.18
N ILE A 423 0.16 11.03 -25.21
CA ILE A 423 -1.23 11.45 -24.95
C ILE A 423 -1.82 12.17 -26.16
N LYS A 424 -1.04 13.04 -26.81
CA LYS A 424 -1.49 13.71 -28.03
C LYS A 424 -1.86 12.68 -29.10
N ASN A 425 -1.01 11.68 -29.31
CA ASN A 425 -1.28 10.62 -30.28
C ASN A 425 -2.53 9.80 -29.90
N ASP A 426 -2.69 9.45 -28.63
CA ASP A 426 -3.87 8.72 -28.15
C ASP A 426 -5.16 9.55 -28.32
N ILE A 427 -5.11 10.87 -28.08
CA ILE A 427 -6.23 11.80 -28.31
C ILE A 427 -6.54 11.92 -29.81
N ASP A 428 -5.53 12.00 -30.68
CA ASP A 428 -5.73 12.07 -32.12
C ASP A 428 -6.42 10.78 -32.65
N ILE A 429 -6.05 9.61 -32.11
CA ILE A 429 -6.71 8.33 -32.40
C ILE A 429 -8.15 8.32 -31.87
N LEU A 430 -8.37 8.70 -30.61
CA LEU A 430 -9.71 8.77 -30.03
C LEU A 430 -10.62 9.68 -30.86
N TYR A 431 -10.12 10.86 -31.25
CA TYR A 431 -10.88 11.80 -32.07
C TYR A 431 -11.28 11.17 -33.41
N HIS A 432 -10.36 10.45 -34.07
CA HIS A 432 -10.65 9.74 -35.30
C HIS A 432 -11.73 8.67 -35.10
N ASN A 433 -11.56 7.79 -34.10
CA ASN A 433 -12.51 6.71 -33.80
C ASN A 433 -13.90 7.26 -33.48
N VAL A 434 -14.01 8.24 -32.57
CA VAL A 434 -15.28 8.85 -32.16
C VAL A 434 -16.01 9.51 -33.33
N THR A 435 -15.28 10.09 -34.27
CA THR A 435 -15.88 10.71 -35.46
C THR A 435 -16.60 9.68 -36.33
N GLU A 436 -16.16 8.42 -36.36
CA GLU A 436 -16.80 7.36 -37.17
C GLU A 436 -18.19 6.95 -36.65
N TYR A 437 -18.43 7.05 -35.34
CA TYR A 437 -19.70 6.66 -34.70
C TYR A 437 -20.39 7.82 -33.95
N TYR A 438 -20.03 9.06 -34.24
CA TYR A 438 -20.56 10.25 -33.56
C TYR A 438 -22.09 10.33 -33.66
N ASP A 439 -22.65 10.13 -34.86
CA ASP A 439 -24.09 10.19 -35.08
C ASP A 439 -24.82 9.09 -34.29
N ASP A 440 -24.23 7.90 -34.20
CA ASP A 440 -24.79 6.79 -33.41
C ASP A 440 -24.76 7.08 -31.90
N LEU A 441 -23.70 7.73 -31.41
CA LEU A 441 -23.58 8.17 -30.01
C LEU A 441 -24.61 9.26 -29.68
N HIS A 442 -24.84 10.20 -30.62
CA HIS A 442 -25.86 11.23 -30.47
C HIS A 442 -27.28 10.62 -30.43
N ASN A 443 -27.59 9.73 -31.37
CA ASN A 443 -28.86 9.03 -31.44
C ASN A 443 -29.12 8.17 -30.18
N MET A 444 -28.07 7.54 -29.62
CA MET A 444 -28.17 6.81 -28.35
C MET A 444 -28.70 7.69 -27.21
N LEU A 445 -28.16 8.90 -27.05
CA LEU A 445 -28.54 9.80 -25.95
C LEU A 445 -30.00 10.23 -26.05
N GLU A 446 -30.54 10.36 -27.27
CA GLU A 446 -31.95 10.63 -27.49
C GLU A 446 -32.85 9.45 -27.11
N VAL A 447 -32.44 8.21 -27.39
CA VAL A 447 -33.19 6.99 -27.04
C VAL A 447 -33.29 6.81 -25.51
N PHE A 448 -32.21 7.05 -24.77
CA PHE A 448 -32.22 6.95 -23.31
C PHE A 448 -33.17 7.97 -22.67
N ASN A 449 -33.24 9.18 -23.23
CA ASN A 449 -34.16 10.23 -22.78
C ASN A 449 -35.65 9.95 -23.07
N GLN A 450 -35.99 8.99 -23.94
CA GLN A 450 -37.37 8.70 -24.35
C GLN A 450 -37.97 7.43 -23.71
N SER A 451 -37.26 6.80 -22.77
CA SER A 451 -37.56 5.45 -22.26
C SER A 451 -38.83 5.27 -21.38
N ASP A 452 -39.64 6.32 -21.19
CA ASP A 452 -40.86 6.31 -20.34
C ASP A 452 -42.21 6.08 -21.06
N LYS A 453 -42.24 5.76 -22.36
CA LYS A 453 -43.51 5.61 -23.11
C LYS A 453 -43.71 4.21 -23.73
N VAL A 454 -43.99 3.18 -22.92
CA VAL A 454 -44.44 1.87 -23.43
C VAL A 454 -45.61 1.31 -22.59
N PRO A 455 -46.68 0.73 -23.19
CA PRO A 455 -47.86 0.27 -22.47
C PRO A 455 -47.60 -0.91 -21.51
N LYS A 456 -48.36 -0.99 -20.40
CA LYS A 456 -48.28 -2.11 -19.45
C LYS A 456 -48.66 -3.45 -20.09
N PRO A 457 -47.86 -4.52 -19.91
CA PRO A 457 -48.12 -5.83 -20.53
C PRO A 457 -49.30 -6.57 -19.87
N ARG A 458 -50.08 -7.29 -20.69
CA ARG A 458 -51.31 -8.00 -20.28
C ARG A 458 -51.10 -9.44 -19.75
N SER A 459 -49.87 -10.00 -19.74
CA SER A 459 -49.60 -11.36 -19.20
C SER A 459 -48.11 -11.61 -18.84
N LYS A 460 -47.80 -12.67 -18.06
CA LYS A 460 -46.43 -13.07 -17.65
C LYS A 460 -45.51 -13.47 -18.82
N LYS A 461 -46.01 -14.22 -19.81
CA LYS A 461 -45.23 -14.56 -21.04
C LYS A 461 -44.99 -13.34 -21.92
N ALA A 462 -45.96 -12.42 -21.99
CA ALA A 462 -45.79 -11.14 -22.68
C ALA A 462 -44.79 -10.23 -21.96
N LYS A 463 -44.69 -10.28 -20.62
CA LYS A 463 -43.66 -9.58 -19.83
C LYS A 463 -42.24 -9.97 -20.26
N ILE A 464 -41.94 -11.27 -20.29
CA ILE A 464 -40.61 -11.78 -20.67
C ILE A 464 -40.28 -11.43 -22.13
N GLY A 465 -41.23 -11.58 -23.05
CA GLY A 465 -41.03 -11.20 -24.46
C GLY A 465 -40.83 -9.70 -24.67
N VAL A 466 -41.55 -8.85 -23.92
CA VAL A 466 -41.38 -7.39 -23.93
C VAL A 466 -40.06 -6.97 -23.30
N GLU A 467 -39.64 -7.61 -22.20
CA GLU A 467 -38.33 -7.37 -21.57
C GLU A 467 -37.17 -7.81 -22.48
N GLN A 468 -37.26 -8.95 -23.15
CA GLN A 468 -36.27 -9.39 -24.13
C GLN A 468 -36.20 -8.47 -25.35
N ALA A 469 -37.35 -8.04 -25.90
CA ALA A 469 -37.40 -7.09 -27.00
C ALA A 469 -36.82 -5.71 -26.60
N LYS A 470 -37.02 -5.26 -25.35
CA LYS A 470 -36.39 -4.05 -24.80
C LYS A 470 -34.87 -4.18 -24.71
N VAL A 471 -34.36 -5.31 -24.23
CA VAL A 471 -32.92 -5.57 -24.15
C VAL A 471 -32.30 -5.58 -25.55
N VAL A 472 -32.97 -6.20 -26.53
CA VAL A 472 -32.52 -6.21 -27.93
C VAL A 472 -32.58 -4.81 -28.56
N SER A 473 -33.63 -4.01 -28.30
CA SER A 473 -33.74 -2.65 -28.85
C SER A 473 -32.71 -1.67 -28.30
N VAL A 474 -32.20 -1.91 -27.08
CA VAL A 474 -31.16 -1.08 -26.45
C VAL A 474 -29.75 -1.64 -26.72
N SER A 475 -29.63 -2.87 -27.22
CA SER A 475 -28.33 -3.53 -27.45
C SER A 475 -27.44 -2.81 -28.46
N SER A 476 -28.00 -2.22 -29.52
CA SER A 476 -27.24 -1.42 -30.49
C SER A 476 -26.67 -0.16 -29.85
N SER A 477 -27.45 0.53 -29.01
CA SER A 477 -27.01 1.70 -28.24
C SER A 477 -25.94 1.33 -27.19
N ILE A 478 -26.07 0.18 -26.53
CA ILE A 478 -25.05 -0.34 -25.61
C ILE A 478 -23.74 -0.64 -26.35
N ASN A 479 -23.80 -1.16 -27.57
CA ASN A 479 -22.58 -1.43 -28.35
C ASN A 479 -21.80 -0.15 -28.66
N VAL A 480 -22.48 0.94 -29.01
CA VAL A 480 -21.84 2.24 -29.29
C VAL A 480 -21.24 2.84 -28.01
N ALA A 481 -21.96 2.77 -26.89
CA ALA A 481 -21.42 3.16 -25.59
C ALA A 481 -20.20 2.32 -25.18
N ALA A 482 -20.26 1.00 -25.39
CA ALA A 482 -19.17 0.09 -25.07
C ALA A 482 -17.94 0.37 -25.94
N GLN A 483 -18.12 0.67 -27.23
CA GLN A 483 -17.03 1.05 -28.12
C GLN A 483 -16.38 2.36 -27.67
N PHE A 484 -17.18 3.39 -27.35
CA PHE A 484 -16.67 4.64 -26.80
C PHE A 484 -15.90 4.47 -25.49
N ILE A 485 -16.43 3.65 -24.57
CA ILE A 485 -15.75 3.33 -23.30
C ILE A 485 -14.41 2.64 -23.59
N LYS A 486 -14.37 1.71 -24.54
CA LYS A 486 -13.14 1.01 -24.94
C LYS A 486 -12.10 1.98 -25.51
N ASP A 487 -12.51 2.87 -26.41
CA ASP A 487 -11.60 3.85 -27.01
C ASP A 487 -11.03 4.83 -25.96
N ILE A 488 -11.83 5.20 -24.95
CA ILE A 488 -11.34 5.96 -23.78
C ILE A 488 -10.39 5.12 -22.92
N ASP A 489 -10.73 3.86 -22.66
CA ASP A 489 -9.92 2.97 -21.81
C ASP A 489 -8.53 2.68 -22.40
N GLU A 490 -8.40 2.76 -23.72
CA GLU A 490 -7.13 2.66 -24.45
C GLU A 490 -6.19 3.85 -24.19
N ILE A 491 -6.70 5.00 -23.76
CA ILE A 491 -5.87 6.14 -23.32
C ILE A 491 -5.17 5.77 -22.02
N ASN A 492 -3.86 5.57 -22.08
CA ASN A 492 -3.11 5.09 -20.93
C ASN A 492 -1.79 5.83 -20.74
N VAL A 493 -1.68 6.55 -19.63
CA VAL A 493 -0.50 7.36 -19.31
C VAL A 493 0.55 6.52 -18.59
N THR A 494 1.73 6.35 -19.20
CA THR A 494 2.88 5.67 -18.55
C THR A 494 3.76 6.69 -17.85
N LEU A 495 3.67 6.75 -16.52
CA LEU A 495 4.39 7.76 -15.73
C LEU A 495 5.77 7.30 -15.24
N PHE A 496 5.95 6.00 -15.04
CA PHE A 496 7.17 5.47 -14.43
C PHE A 496 7.64 4.21 -15.12
N SER A 497 8.96 4.03 -15.14
CA SER A 497 9.61 2.74 -15.43
C SER A 497 10.22 2.20 -14.15
N ALA A 498 9.93 0.95 -13.82
CA ALA A 498 10.43 0.27 -12.64
C ALA A 498 11.11 -1.05 -13.02
N GLU A 499 12.05 -1.47 -12.18
CA GLU A 499 12.59 -2.83 -12.25
C GLU A 499 11.61 -3.86 -11.67
N PRO A 500 11.79 -5.16 -11.95
CA PRO A 500 10.99 -6.22 -11.35
C PRO A 500 10.97 -6.15 -9.83
N ASP A 501 9.92 -6.71 -9.25
CA ASP A 501 9.57 -6.49 -7.85
C ASP A 501 10.70 -6.90 -6.89
N MET A 502 11.01 -5.95 -5.99
CA MET A 502 11.87 -6.15 -4.85
C MET A 502 11.08 -5.79 -3.60
N PRO A 503 11.34 -6.45 -2.46
CA PRO A 503 10.71 -6.08 -1.20
C PRO A 503 11.22 -4.73 -0.68
N LEU A 504 10.35 -4.04 0.05
CA LEU A 504 10.66 -2.88 0.88
C LEU A 504 11.00 -3.38 2.28
N TYR A 505 12.21 -3.08 2.76
CA TYR A 505 12.55 -3.43 4.13
C TYR A 505 12.14 -2.30 5.07
N ALA A 506 11.57 -2.66 6.22
CA ALA A 506 11.07 -1.72 7.20
C ALA A 506 11.46 -2.13 8.62
N SER A 507 11.67 -1.16 9.50
CA SER A 507 11.86 -1.43 10.93
C SER A 507 10.59 -1.96 11.60
N ASP A 508 10.73 -2.94 12.48
CA ASP A 508 9.67 -3.57 13.27
C ASP A 508 9.13 -2.68 14.40
N ILE A 509 8.44 -1.60 14.03
CA ILE A 509 7.85 -0.65 14.99
C ILE A 509 6.36 -0.40 14.78
N SER A 510 5.81 -0.76 13.62
CA SER A 510 4.38 -0.64 13.31
C SER A 510 3.81 -2.05 13.10
N PRO A 511 2.77 -2.44 13.85
CA PRO A 511 2.17 -3.77 13.76
C PRO A 511 1.54 -4.04 12.39
N ASP A 512 1.05 -2.99 11.72
CA ASP A 512 0.33 -3.12 10.44
C ASP A 512 1.24 -3.54 9.30
N LEU A 513 2.56 -3.35 9.40
CA LEU A 513 3.47 -3.61 8.29
C LEU A 513 3.60 -5.09 7.94
N VAL A 514 3.40 -5.98 8.91
CA VAL A 514 3.58 -7.43 8.73
C VAL A 514 2.56 -8.00 7.74
N ARG A 515 1.41 -7.34 7.56
CA ARG A 515 0.38 -7.79 6.60
C ARG A 515 0.72 -7.49 5.15
N PHE A 516 1.57 -6.49 4.87
CA PHE A 516 1.90 -6.10 3.50
C PHE A 516 2.87 -7.10 2.87
N ARG A 517 2.45 -7.72 1.76
CA ARG A 517 3.20 -8.84 1.13
C ARG A 517 4.57 -8.47 0.58
N GLN A 518 4.77 -7.18 0.27
CA GLN A 518 6.02 -6.66 -0.27
C GLN A 518 6.87 -5.94 0.80
N ILE A 519 6.41 -5.84 2.04
CA ILE A 519 7.16 -5.23 3.12
C ILE A 519 7.78 -6.33 3.99
N VAL A 520 9.11 -6.33 4.10
CA VAL A 520 9.84 -7.24 4.97
C VAL A 520 10.22 -6.49 6.24
N VAL A 521 9.54 -6.83 7.33
CA VAL A 521 9.73 -6.23 8.63
C VAL A 521 10.97 -6.83 9.31
N MET A 522 11.83 -5.97 9.85
CA MET A 522 13.11 -6.35 10.45
C MET A 522 13.35 -5.67 11.80
N LYS A 523 13.83 -6.45 12.77
CA LYS A 523 14.26 -5.93 14.08
C LYS A 523 15.49 -5.04 13.96
N ASP A 524 16.48 -5.46 13.17
CA ASP A 524 17.70 -4.68 12.89
C ASP A 524 17.77 -4.24 11.43
N ILE A 525 17.08 -3.14 11.14
CA ILE A 525 17.09 -2.51 9.81
C ILE A 525 18.46 -1.89 9.45
N LYS A 526 19.32 -1.60 10.43
CA LYS A 526 20.63 -0.96 10.16
C LYS A 526 21.56 -1.92 9.43
N SER A 527 21.59 -3.19 9.86
CA SER A 527 22.36 -4.24 9.19
C SER A 527 21.96 -4.39 7.72
N MET A 528 20.66 -4.23 7.40
CA MET A 528 20.17 -4.23 6.02
C MET A 528 20.71 -3.06 5.19
N GLN A 529 20.74 -1.86 5.76
CA GLN A 529 21.28 -0.67 5.09
C GLN A 529 22.79 -0.79 4.86
N GLU A 530 23.52 -1.39 5.80
CA GLU A 530 24.95 -1.67 5.65
C GLU A 530 25.22 -2.69 4.55
N ILE A 531 24.45 -3.78 4.52
CA ILE A 531 24.50 -4.79 3.45
C ILE A 531 24.31 -4.12 2.10
N LYS A 532 23.27 -3.29 1.91
CA LYS A 532 23.02 -2.57 0.66
C LYS A 532 24.22 -1.69 0.25
N ASN A 533 24.77 -0.94 1.19
CA ASN A 533 25.86 0.00 0.93
C ASN A 533 27.15 -0.71 0.51
N LYS A 534 27.54 -1.77 1.22
CA LYS A 534 28.75 -2.56 0.96
C LYS A 534 28.58 -3.45 -0.29
N LEU A 535 27.45 -4.14 -0.42
CA LEU A 535 27.22 -5.16 -1.46
C LEU A 535 26.84 -4.55 -2.81
N SER A 536 25.90 -3.60 -2.87
CA SER A 536 25.42 -3.02 -4.15
C SER A 536 26.12 -1.73 -4.53
N ASN A 537 26.08 -0.72 -3.66
CA ASN A 537 26.56 0.62 -4.05
C ASN A 537 28.07 0.64 -4.32
N GLY A 538 28.87 -0.11 -3.54
CA GLY A 538 30.30 -0.30 -3.78
C GLY A 538 30.58 -1.04 -5.08
N THR A 539 30.02 -2.24 -5.25
CA THR A 539 30.20 -3.07 -6.46
C THR A 539 29.75 -2.34 -7.73
N HIS A 540 28.64 -1.60 -7.69
CA HIS A 540 28.14 -0.87 -8.86
C HIS A 540 29.12 0.21 -9.34
N ALA A 541 29.78 0.90 -8.40
CA ALA A 541 30.82 1.87 -8.73
C ALA A 541 32.04 1.20 -9.38
N ILE A 542 32.48 0.04 -8.86
CA ILE A 542 33.59 -0.73 -9.42
C ILE A 542 33.28 -1.20 -10.85
N ILE A 543 32.06 -1.72 -11.08
CA ILE A 543 31.59 -2.07 -12.43
C ILE A 543 31.68 -0.85 -13.34
N ALA A 544 31.19 0.31 -12.89
CA ALA A 544 31.19 1.53 -13.69
C ALA A 544 32.62 1.98 -14.09
N TRP A 545 33.55 2.04 -13.12
CA TRP A 545 34.91 2.47 -13.37
C TRP A 545 35.65 1.51 -14.30
N TYR A 546 35.56 0.20 -14.05
CA TYR A 546 36.25 -0.78 -14.89
C TYR A 546 35.66 -0.86 -16.30
N SER A 547 34.33 -0.78 -16.42
CA SER A 547 33.65 -0.75 -17.72
C SER A 547 34.06 0.48 -18.54
N TRP A 548 34.14 1.65 -17.89
CA TRP A 548 34.58 2.87 -18.55
C TRP A 548 36.03 2.79 -19.02
N LEU A 549 36.93 2.24 -18.20
CA LEU A 549 38.34 2.05 -18.58
C LEU A 549 38.48 1.14 -19.81
N LEU A 550 37.58 0.16 -19.99
CA LEU A 550 37.51 -0.69 -21.16
C LEU A 550 36.81 -0.04 -22.38
N GLY A 551 36.39 1.22 -22.27
CA GLY A 551 35.75 1.97 -23.36
C GLY A 551 34.22 1.80 -23.44
N TYR A 552 33.58 1.18 -22.45
CA TYR A 552 32.12 1.04 -22.42
C TYR A 552 31.43 2.27 -21.82
N ASP A 553 30.36 2.71 -22.47
CA ASP A 553 29.60 3.90 -22.08
C ASP A 553 28.54 3.60 -21.00
N THR A 554 28.03 2.37 -20.96
CA THR A 554 26.93 1.97 -20.06
C THR A 554 27.26 0.73 -19.23
N ILE A 555 26.60 0.61 -18.07
CA ILE A 555 26.73 -0.55 -17.17
C ILE A 555 26.36 -1.85 -17.89
N GLY A 556 25.29 -1.84 -18.70
CA GLY A 556 24.86 -3.00 -19.48
C GLY A 556 25.89 -3.48 -20.50
N GLN A 557 26.52 -2.55 -21.23
CA GLN A 557 27.64 -2.87 -22.14
C GLN A 557 28.82 -3.48 -21.38
N GLY A 558 29.22 -2.82 -20.29
CA GLY A 558 30.31 -3.29 -19.43
C GLY A 558 30.06 -4.67 -18.85
N MET A 559 28.90 -4.88 -18.22
CA MET A 559 28.49 -6.20 -17.73
C MET A 559 28.31 -7.23 -18.83
N GLY A 560 28.21 -6.81 -20.09
CA GLY A 560 28.28 -7.61 -21.32
C GLY A 560 29.62 -8.34 -21.48
N ASP A 561 30.72 -7.69 -21.08
CA ASP A 561 32.08 -8.19 -21.12
C ASP A 561 32.36 -9.24 -20.02
N LEU A 562 32.98 -10.35 -20.40
CA LEU A 562 33.26 -11.48 -19.49
C LEU A 562 34.21 -11.10 -18.35
N ALA A 563 35.16 -10.19 -18.57
CA ALA A 563 36.09 -9.74 -17.54
C ALA A 563 35.37 -8.88 -16.49
N VAL A 564 34.51 -7.96 -16.91
CA VAL A 564 33.70 -7.13 -15.99
C VAL A 564 32.73 -8.00 -15.20
N GLU A 565 32.01 -8.91 -15.88
CA GLU A 565 31.07 -9.80 -15.21
C GLU A 565 31.78 -10.72 -14.19
N LYS A 566 32.98 -11.19 -14.53
CA LYS A 566 33.81 -12.00 -13.62
C LYS A 566 34.26 -11.21 -12.40
N VAL A 567 34.66 -9.94 -12.56
CA VAL A 567 34.98 -9.04 -11.45
C VAL A 567 33.77 -8.86 -10.53
N ALA A 568 32.61 -8.52 -11.08
CA ALA A 568 31.37 -8.36 -10.31
C ALA A 568 31.00 -9.63 -9.53
N LYS A 569 31.04 -10.80 -10.19
CA LYS A 569 30.75 -12.11 -9.58
C LYS A 569 31.75 -12.45 -8.47
N LYS A 570 33.05 -12.18 -8.63
CA LYS A 570 34.06 -12.43 -7.59
C LYS A 570 33.82 -11.57 -6.35
N ILE A 571 33.66 -10.25 -6.54
CA ILE A 571 33.39 -9.31 -5.45
C ILE A 571 32.15 -9.75 -4.67
N MET A 572 31.04 -9.97 -5.37
CA MET A 572 29.78 -10.26 -4.69
C MET A 572 29.73 -11.67 -4.11
N LYS A 573 30.10 -12.71 -4.86
CA LYS A 573 29.88 -14.11 -4.45
C LYS A 573 31.01 -14.71 -3.61
N GLN A 574 32.25 -14.24 -3.78
CA GLN A 574 33.43 -14.85 -3.15
C GLN A 574 33.94 -13.99 -1.99
N GLU A 575 34.04 -12.68 -2.18
CA GLU A 575 34.58 -11.75 -1.17
C GLU A 575 33.49 -11.30 -0.19
N ILE A 576 32.56 -10.45 -0.62
CA ILE A 576 31.60 -9.79 0.29
C ILE A 576 30.60 -10.79 0.90
N ARG A 577 30.02 -11.68 0.10
CA ARG A 577 29.00 -12.65 0.55
C ARG A 577 29.44 -13.44 1.77
N THR A 578 30.68 -13.92 1.76
CA THR A 578 31.18 -14.80 2.82
C THR A 578 31.23 -14.08 4.16
N ALA A 579 31.67 -12.81 4.16
CA ALA A 579 31.71 -11.99 5.36
C ALA A 579 30.31 -11.58 5.84
N LEU A 580 29.42 -11.18 4.92
CA LEU A 580 28.05 -10.79 5.28
C LEU A 580 27.23 -11.92 5.90
N ILE A 581 27.36 -13.15 5.37
CA ILE A 581 26.69 -14.32 5.95
C ILE A 581 27.28 -14.67 7.33
N ALA A 582 28.58 -14.44 7.53
CA ALA A 582 29.20 -14.67 8.84
C ALA A 582 28.70 -13.67 9.89
N GLU A 583 28.42 -12.42 9.52
CA GLU A 583 27.83 -11.41 10.43
C GLU A 583 26.32 -11.57 10.60
N ASN A 584 25.59 -12.06 9.57
CA ASN A 584 24.13 -12.13 9.56
C ASN A 584 23.63 -13.48 8.96
N PRO A 585 23.79 -14.60 9.68
CA PRO A 585 23.44 -15.93 9.17
C PRO A 585 21.97 -16.06 8.71
N GLU A 586 21.07 -15.38 9.41
CA GLU A 586 19.62 -15.35 9.13
C GLU A 586 19.27 -14.65 7.81
N LEU A 587 20.16 -13.79 7.29
CA LEU A 587 19.96 -13.05 6.04
C LEU A 587 20.54 -13.78 4.82
N LYS A 588 21.04 -15.01 4.97
CA LYS A 588 21.68 -15.77 3.88
C LYS A 588 20.83 -15.84 2.61
N SER A 589 19.56 -16.24 2.74
CA SER A 589 18.63 -16.37 1.60
C SER A 589 18.45 -15.02 0.87
N TYR A 590 18.32 -13.95 1.65
CA TYR A 590 18.24 -12.60 1.12
C TYR A 590 19.52 -12.20 0.39
N ILE A 591 20.69 -12.37 1.01
CA ILE A 591 21.98 -12.01 0.40
C ILE A 591 22.16 -12.74 -0.94
N ASP A 592 21.80 -14.03 -1.00
CA ASP A 592 21.88 -14.84 -2.22
C ASP A 592 20.95 -14.34 -3.33
N SER A 593 19.69 -14.05 -2.97
CA SER A 593 18.70 -13.47 -3.88
C SER A 593 19.14 -12.09 -4.38
N PHE A 594 19.61 -11.24 -3.45
CA PHE A 594 20.10 -9.90 -3.75
C PHE A 594 21.24 -9.90 -4.74
N ILE A 595 22.27 -10.74 -4.54
CA ILE A 595 23.41 -10.84 -5.44
C ILE A 595 22.97 -11.28 -6.83
N SER A 596 22.10 -12.28 -6.90
CA SER A 596 21.61 -12.82 -8.18
C SER A 596 20.81 -11.77 -8.96
N ASN A 597 19.91 -11.05 -8.28
CA ASN A 597 19.12 -9.99 -8.86
C ASN A 597 19.97 -8.77 -9.25
N PHE A 598 20.93 -8.38 -8.42
CA PHE A 598 21.86 -7.29 -8.71
C PHE A 598 22.66 -7.55 -10.00
N ILE A 599 23.22 -8.75 -10.15
CA ILE A 599 24.01 -9.10 -11.35
C ILE A 599 23.13 -9.11 -12.60
N LYS A 600 21.96 -9.77 -12.52
CA LYS A 600 20.98 -9.81 -13.61
C LYS A 600 20.58 -8.39 -14.05
N ARG A 601 20.38 -7.52 -13.07
CA ARG A 601 20.06 -6.11 -13.27
C ARG A 601 21.16 -5.36 -14.01
N CYS A 602 22.39 -5.38 -13.50
CA CYS A 602 23.48 -4.65 -14.14
C CYS A 602 23.71 -5.14 -15.59
N ARG A 603 23.46 -6.43 -15.89
CA ARG A 603 23.53 -7.00 -17.25
C ARG A 603 22.53 -6.38 -18.24
N VAL A 604 21.40 -5.87 -17.78
CA VAL A 604 20.36 -5.27 -18.64
C VAL A 604 20.33 -3.73 -18.57
N SER A 605 21.24 -3.10 -17.84
CA SER A 605 21.28 -1.65 -17.62
C SER A 605 21.92 -0.86 -18.78
N PHE A 606 21.38 -0.99 -19.99
CA PHE A 606 21.90 -0.30 -21.19
C PHE A 606 21.63 1.21 -21.24
N LYS A 607 20.79 1.74 -20.33
CA LYS A 607 20.53 3.19 -20.20
C LYS A 607 21.35 3.82 -19.08
N ASP A 608 22.00 3.02 -18.25
CA ASP A 608 22.73 3.53 -17.09
C ASP A 608 24.19 3.84 -17.45
N LYS A 609 24.55 5.12 -17.51
CA LYS A 609 25.88 5.58 -17.94
C LYS A 609 26.95 5.29 -16.89
N CYS A 610 28.09 4.75 -17.32
CA CYS A 610 29.25 4.52 -16.46
C CYS A 610 29.71 5.82 -15.77
N THR A 611 29.68 6.96 -16.48
CA THR A 611 30.06 8.27 -15.94
C THR A 611 29.11 8.77 -14.83
N ARG A 612 27.80 8.51 -14.98
CA ARG A 612 26.79 8.86 -13.97
C ARG A 612 26.96 8.00 -12.71
N VAL A 613 27.17 6.69 -12.88
CA VAL A 613 27.35 5.76 -11.77
C VAL A 613 28.72 5.94 -11.12
N GLY A 614 29.75 6.28 -11.89
CA GLY A 614 31.16 6.42 -11.49
C GLY A 614 31.51 7.74 -10.79
N ARG A 615 30.71 8.81 -10.96
CA ARG A 615 30.97 10.14 -10.38
C ARG A 615 31.17 10.19 -8.87
N ASP A 616 31.82 11.22 -8.34
CA ASP A 616 32.12 11.39 -6.92
C ASP A 616 32.96 10.21 -6.35
N PRO A 617 34.15 9.93 -6.93
CA PRO A 617 34.98 8.80 -6.54
C PRO A 617 35.51 8.86 -5.10
N LEU A 618 35.95 10.03 -4.61
CA LEU A 618 36.46 10.17 -3.23
C LEU A 618 35.40 9.74 -2.22
N ARG A 619 34.17 10.23 -2.35
CA ARG A 619 33.07 9.86 -1.47
C ARG A 619 32.85 8.35 -1.39
N LYS A 620 33.06 7.63 -2.49
CA LYS A 620 32.87 6.17 -2.54
C LYS A 620 34.05 5.38 -2.00
N LEU A 621 35.22 5.99 -1.97
CA LEU A 621 36.46 5.45 -1.42
C LEU A 621 36.69 5.85 0.03
N GLN A 622 35.80 6.63 0.65
CA GLN A 622 35.97 7.03 2.04
C GLN A 622 36.08 5.82 2.99
N ASN A 623 36.99 5.89 3.95
CA ASN A 623 37.27 4.81 4.89
C ASN A 623 36.03 4.49 5.74
N GLY A 624 35.74 3.19 5.88
CA GLY A 624 34.56 2.67 6.59
C GLY A 624 33.24 2.75 5.80
N GLU A 625 33.24 3.27 4.56
CA GLU A 625 32.02 3.36 3.74
C GLU A 625 31.86 2.21 2.73
N ARG A 626 31.72 2.53 1.43
CA ARG A 626 31.24 1.60 0.39
C ARG A 626 32.30 0.57 0.03
N VAL A 627 33.34 0.98 -0.71
CA VAL A 627 34.35 0.05 -1.22
C VAL A 627 35.34 -0.32 -0.13
N ILE A 628 35.95 0.67 0.55
CA ILE A 628 36.89 0.41 1.64
C ILE A 628 36.20 -0.28 2.81
N GLY A 629 34.98 0.11 3.18
CA GLY A 629 34.25 -0.59 4.24
C GLY A 629 33.89 -2.04 3.89
N ALA A 630 33.73 -2.39 2.60
CA ALA A 630 33.62 -3.79 2.18
C ALA A 630 34.95 -4.55 2.32
N ILE A 631 36.09 -3.90 2.06
CA ILE A 631 37.42 -4.48 2.31
C ILE A 631 37.60 -4.75 3.80
N SER A 632 37.34 -3.75 4.66
CA SER A 632 37.45 -3.89 6.11
C SER A 632 36.55 -5.00 6.66
N LEU A 633 35.34 -5.15 6.10
CA LEU A 633 34.43 -6.26 6.43
C LEU A 633 35.06 -7.63 6.11
N VAL A 634 35.64 -7.79 4.92
CA VAL A 634 36.27 -9.07 4.53
C VAL A 634 37.50 -9.36 5.42
N GLN A 635 38.31 -8.34 5.70
CA GLN A 635 39.50 -8.43 6.55
C GLN A 635 39.18 -8.77 8.01
N LYS A 636 38.06 -8.26 8.55
CA LYS A 636 37.57 -8.62 9.89
C LYS A 636 37.38 -10.14 10.06
N HIS A 637 37.15 -10.86 8.96
CA HIS A 637 37.03 -12.31 8.94
C HIS A 637 38.31 -13.04 8.47
N GLY A 638 39.47 -12.38 8.55
CA GLY A 638 40.78 -12.97 8.29
C GLY A 638 41.04 -13.30 6.82
N LYS A 639 40.38 -12.61 5.88
CA LYS A 639 40.56 -12.81 4.44
C LYS A 639 41.02 -11.53 3.75
N GLU A 640 41.80 -11.69 2.69
CA GLU A 640 42.12 -10.61 1.77
C GLU A 640 40.99 -10.39 0.76
N ALA A 641 40.92 -9.19 0.18
CA ALA A 641 39.88 -8.79 -0.77
C ALA A 641 40.49 -8.26 -2.08
N PRO A 642 41.29 -9.07 -2.81
CA PRO A 642 42.09 -8.59 -3.94
C PRO A 642 41.25 -8.00 -5.08
N THR A 643 40.02 -8.46 -5.28
CA THR A 643 39.13 -7.93 -6.34
C THR A 643 38.50 -6.59 -5.94
N LEU A 644 38.19 -6.40 -4.66
CA LEU A 644 37.80 -5.09 -4.11
C LEU A 644 38.97 -4.09 -4.14
N GLU A 645 40.18 -4.53 -3.79
CA GLU A 645 41.42 -3.73 -3.89
C GLU A 645 41.69 -3.29 -5.33
N PHE A 646 41.50 -4.20 -6.30
CA PHE A 646 41.49 -3.87 -7.74
C PHE A 646 40.43 -2.81 -8.09
N GLY A 647 39.24 -2.87 -7.48
CA GLY A 647 38.20 -1.87 -7.67
C GLY A 647 38.60 -0.47 -7.20
N VAL A 648 39.37 -0.36 -6.10
CA VAL A 648 39.95 0.92 -5.65
C VAL A 648 40.95 1.45 -6.68
N ALA A 649 41.83 0.58 -7.20
CA ALA A 649 42.75 0.94 -8.27
C ALA A 649 42.03 1.43 -9.54
N CYS A 650 40.93 0.78 -9.95
CA CYS A 650 40.10 1.24 -11.06
C CYS A 650 39.51 2.64 -10.82
N ALA A 651 39.06 2.94 -9.59
CA ALA A 651 38.52 4.25 -9.24
C ALA A 651 39.54 5.37 -9.42
N ILE A 652 40.77 5.13 -8.96
CA ILE A 652 41.87 6.09 -9.07
C ILE A 652 42.25 6.28 -10.53
N LEU A 653 42.51 5.19 -11.28
CA LEU A 653 42.88 5.29 -12.70
C LEU A 653 41.77 5.93 -13.55
N TYR A 654 40.50 5.60 -13.27
CA TYR A 654 39.35 6.27 -13.87
C TYR A 654 39.39 7.78 -13.61
N SER A 655 39.72 8.20 -12.39
CA SER A 655 39.81 9.62 -12.03
C SER A 655 40.97 10.31 -12.74
N LEU A 656 42.09 9.61 -12.96
CA LEU A 656 43.24 10.15 -13.69
C LEU A 656 42.95 10.32 -15.19
N LYS A 657 42.26 9.35 -15.83
CA LYS A 657 41.96 9.39 -17.26
C LYS A 657 40.68 10.16 -17.63
N SER A 658 39.71 10.30 -16.72
CA SER A 658 38.43 10.95 -17.04
C SER A 658 38.52 12.48 -16.97
N VAL A 659 38.34 13.15 -18.11
CA VAL A 659 38.35 14.64 -18.20
C VAL A 659 36.95 15.23 -17.97
N ASN A 660 36.18 14.67 -17.03
CA ASN A 660 34.87 15.23 -16.70
C ASN A 660 35.03 16.47 -15.81
N VAL A 661 34.98 17.66 -16.43
CA VAL A 661 35.14 18.96 -15.73
C VAL A 661 34.10 19.18 -14.62
N LYS A 662 32.98 18.45 -14.64
CA LYS A 662 31.92 18.55 -13.63
C LYS A 662 32.15 17.67 -12.39
N ASP A 663 33.15 16.79 -12.40
CA ASP A 663 33.47 15.93 -11.25
C ASP A 663 34.67 16.48 -10.48
N SER A 664 34.38 17.29 -9.45
CA SER A 664 35.41 17.92 -8.61
C SER A 664 36.17 16.93 -7.74
N GLU A 665 35.59 15.76 -7.42
CA GLU A 665 36.29 14.74 -6.64
C GLU A 665 37.30 13.97 -7.49
N ALA A 666 36.98 13.68 -8.75
CA ALA A 666 37.94 13.12 -9.69
C ALA A 666 39.10 14.10 -9.95
N ALA A 667 38.81 15.40 -10.05
CA ALA A 667 39.84 16.44 -10.14
C ALA A 667 40.74 16.46 -8.90
N ARG A 668 40.17 16.34 -7.71
CA ARG A 668 40.94 16.30 -6.47
C ARG A 668 41.84 15.06 -6.39
N ILE A 669 41.40 13.91 -6.88
CA ILE A 669 42.25 12.70 -6.98
C ILE A 669 43.45 12.95 -7.90
N ARG A 670 43.25 13.62 -9.03
CA ARG A 670 44.36 14.00 -9.93
C ARG A 670 45.38 14.88 -9.25
N GLU A 671 44.92 15.95 -8.59
CA GLU A 671 45.79 16.87 -7.85
C GLU A 671 46.64 16.13 -6.81
N LEU A 672 46.01 15.25 -6.01
CA LEU A 672 46.70 14.47 -4.98
C LEU A 672 47.71 13.47 -5.56
N TYR A 673 47.41 12.88 -6.71
CA TYR A 673 48.32 11.94 -7.38
C TYR A 673 49.50 12.66 -8.04
N GLU A 674 49.26 13.77 -8.73
CA GLU A 674 50.27 14.51 -9.51
C GLU A 674 51.36 15.14 -8.64
N GLU A 675 51.09 15.38 -7.35
CA GLU A 675 52.05 15.96 -6.41
C GLU A 675 53.31 15.09 -6.26
N ASN A 676 53.16 13.77 -6.10
CA ASN A 676 54.27 12.83 -5.91
C ASN A 676 54.28 11.63 -6.86
N ASN A 677 53.32 11.54 -7.80
CA ASN A 677 53.04 10.34 -8.60
C ASN A 677 52.80 9.09 -7.72
N ASP A 678 52.17 9.27 -6.56
CA ASP A 678 51.87 8.19 -5.63
C ASP A 678 50.38 8.15 -5.30
N ILE A 679 49.76 7.00 -5.51
CA ILE A 679 48.38 6.79 -5.06
C ILE A 679 48.25 6.70 -3.54
N GLY A 680 49.37 6.55 -2.82
CA GLY A 680 49.41 6.61 -1.35
C GLY A 680 48.78 7.90 -0.83
N ASP A 681 49.13 9.05 -1.43
CA ASP A 681 48.62 10.36 -1.05
C ASP A 681 47.10 10.49 -1.24
N VAL A 682 46.57 9.82 -2.28
CA VAL A 682 45.12 9.72 -2.52
C VAL A 682 44.45 8.88 -1.43
N LEU A 683 45.04 7.73 -1.10
CA LEU A 683 44.47 6.76 -0.15
C LEU A 683 44.51 7.27 1.29
N THR A 684 45.56 8.00 1.67
CA THR A 684 45.75 8.54 3.03
C THR A 684 45.29 9.99 3.17
N TYR A 685 44.62 10.55 2.15
CA TYR A 685 44.13 11.93 2.20
C TYR A 685 43.29 12.16 3.46
N SER A 686 43.54 13.28 4.15
CA SER A 686 42.82 13.66 5.36
C SER A 686 42.53 15.17 5.42
N GLY A 687 42.31 15.80 4.26
CA GLY A 687 42.06 17.23 4.16
C GLY A 687 40.56 17.62 4.25
N PRO A 688 40.23 18.90 3.99
CA PRO A 688 38.85 19.38 4.02
C PRO A 688 37.93 18.66 3.02
N TYR A 689 36.73 18.31 3.46
CA TYR A 689 35.70 17.63 2.65
C TYR A 689 34.29 17.88 3.22
N ASN A 690 33.43 18.54 2.43
CA ASN A 690 32.01 18.79 2.76
C ASN A 690 31.76 19.26 4.22
N LYS A 691 32.42 20.35 4.62
CA LYS A 691 32.36 20.95 5.98
C LYS A 691 32.90 20.04 7.11
N SER A 692 33.61 18.98 6.76
CA SER A 692 34.26 18.05 7.67
C SER A 692 35.65 17.69 7.14
N THR A 693 36.33 16.75 7.80
CA THR A 693 37.61 16.20 7.35
C THR A 693 37.35 14.90 6.59
N TYR A 694 37.96 14.73 5.42
CA TYR A 694 37.91 13.46 4.69
C TYR A 694 38.58 12.36 5.52
N LYS A 695 38.01 11.16 5.49
CA LYS A 695 38.53 10.01 6.22
C LYS A 695 39.23 9.07 5.25
N GLY A 696 40.53 9.28 5.03
CA GLY A 696 41.40 8.35 4.33
C GLY A 696 41.77 7.12 5.18
N LEU A 697 42.58 6.26 4.59
CA LEU A 697 43.28 5.18 5.30
C LEU A 697 44.38 5.76 6.21
N ASP A 698 44.69 5.06 7.28
CA ASP A 698 45.79 5.38 8.20
C ASP A 698 47.08 4.83 7.60
N ALA A 699 48.06 5.71 7.35
CA ALA A 699 49.29 5.34 6.63
C ALA A 699 50.09 4.22 7.32
N GLU A 700 50.04 4.13 8.65
CA GLU A 700 50.75 3.11 9.41
C GLU A 700 49.89 1.86 9.60
N LYS A 701 48.63 2.02 10.04
CA LYS A 701 47.78 0.86 10.35
C LYS A 701 47.30 0.12 9.11
N ASP A 702 47.11 0.83 8.00
CA ASP A 702 46.62 0.27 6.74
C ASP A 702 47.75 0.06 5.71
N ALA A 703 49.03 0.12 6.14
CA ALA A 703 50.20 0.05 5.25
C ALA A 703 50.18 -1.16 4.29
N ASP A 704 49.82 -2.35 4.79
CA ASP A 704 49.73 -3.56 3.98
C ASP A 704 48.61 -3.47 2.93
N LEU A 705 47.47 -2.89 3.30
CA LEU A 705 46.36 -2.68 2.37
C LEU A 705 46.74 -1.66 1.29
N ILE A 706 47.37 -0.56 1.67
CA ILE A 706 47.88 0.46 0.76
C ILE A 706 48.87 -0.18 -0.23
N ALA A 707 49.81 -1.00 0.24
CA ALA A 707 50.77 -1.69 -0.61
C ALA A 707 50.11 -2.63 -1.62
N ARG A 708 49.09 -3.39 -1.21
CA ARG A 708 48.34 -4.27 -2.13
C ARG A 708 47.54 -3.47 -3.17
N ILE A 709 46.91 -2.36 -2.79
CA ILE A 709 46.21 -1.48 -3.74
C ILE A 709 47.20 -0.85 -4.73
N LYS A 710 48.37 -0.38 -4.27
CA LYS A 710 49.46 0.13 -5.12
C LYS A 710 49.88 -0.89 -6.18
N LYS A 711 50.05 -2.16 -5.78
CA LYS A 711 50.36 -3.24 -6.70
C LYS A 711 49.28 -3.44 -7.77
N GLN A 712 48.00 -3.42 -7.38
CA GLN A 712 46.89 -3.53 -8.34
C GLN A 712 46.86 -2.34 -9.31
N PHE A 713 47.11 -1.13 -8.81
CA PHE A 713 47.14 0.08 -9.63
C PHE A 713 48.24 0.07 -10.68
N LEU A 714 49.46 -0.34 -10.33
CA LEU A 714 50.56 -0.45 -11.29
C LEU A 714 50.26 -1.44 -12.42
N LEU A 715 49.72 -2.62 -12.08
CA LEU A 715 49.28 -3.62 -13.07
C LEU A 715 48.18 -3.08 -13.98
N LEU A 716 47.26 -2.29 -13.42
CA LEU A 716 46.19 -1.67 -14.18
C LEU A 716 46.72 -0.57 -15.10
N GLN A 717 47.62 0.27 -14.60
CA GLN A 717 48.24 1.35 -15.38
C GLN A 717 49.01 0.80 -16.58
N GLU A 718 49.78 -0.28 -16.40
CA GLU A 718 50.47 -0.99 -17.49
C GLU A 718 49.46 -1.55 -18.51
N LYS A 719 48.34 -2.14 -18.07
CA LYS A 719 47.30 -2.64 -18.98
C LYS A 719 46.67 -1.54 -19.85
N PHE A 720 46.63 -0.30 -19.36
CA PHE A 720 45.96 0.82 -20.02
C PHE A 720 46.93 1.93 -20.47
N SER A 721 48.23 1.61 -20.59
CA SER A 721 49.26 2.53 -21.12
C SER A 721 49.14 2.73 -22.63
N ASP A 722 48.65 1.73 -23.36
CA ASP A 722 48.64 1.68 -24.83
C ASP A 722 47.33 2.18 -25.47
N ILE A 723 46.44 2.76 -24.67
CA ILE A 723 45.16 3.32 -25.10
C ILE A 723 45.24 4.83 -24.87
N GLU A 724 45.78 5.54 -25.86
CA GLU A 724 45.72 7.01 -26.00
C GLU A 724 44.37 7.48 -26.52
#